data_AF-A0A9P8G6W2-F1
#
_entry.id   AF-A0A9P8G6W2-F1
#
_cell.length_a   1.000
_cell.length_b   1.000
_cell.length_c   1.000
_cell.angle_alpha   90.00
_cell.angle_beta   90.00
_cell.angle_gamma   90.00
#
_symmetry.space_group_name_H-M   'P 1'
#
loop_
_entity.id
_entity.type
_entity.pdbx_description
1 polymer ?
#
loop_
_entity_poly.entity_id
_entity_poly.type
_entity_poly.pdbx_seq_one_letter_code
_entity_poly.pdbx_strand_id
1 'polypeptide(L)'
;MNFYPVPPVIKAQILTRIPEELRCKGESDWRGGFTGAFQNIFLEGPTCDEDGHLYVTDIPYGRILKVDKHTNQATVCVQYDGEPNGMARRKDGKFVVADYKKGLLLFDPKSNQISPLLTRNNLESFKGVNDVIIDSKGNVFFTDQGQTGMTDQSGKVYRLGIDGRLDKLVSNGISPNGLALSLDERFLYVAMTRSNEVWRLPLHPDGSTSKAGVFFRSFGNAGPDGIKLDEEGNVLICHPSLGSVFVVDKHGVPKARIISGSAGINLTNCTFGGPEGKTLYITDSLEGNVQTCNKDVPKCSACVASQTECVFEDQTSAQVYSREEIANLEQRERDLRAVLEEQNAPTYHSSSSPATSRHRGKRFVGDEVGLNLFQFMFSSSAWKSSRQRLLQCLAYKPKIAEPLATQHRLPPLDMATQLLKFYLNGSHVMHPFLLYNQIMQSFDTIYQTQEPQQSSPQDMFTILMIFAVAAVTMHRQGKIREHPYGYYLSAMRYLGQIPHTKGKEGVQNLLLVARFGMYHHVGTSLWELARQCMRACIEMEYHLPPIMPGRISDEEKQHNQRIFWECYQLDRYSSTTLGRPFAIADHDIKVDLPSRVGLDNATSIALGPTSLTSSDLSVFIYSVQLRQITSRIRSKLLAMSSSSHEQHRSFMATGEIYASLHKFLAELDHWRASAPHYEQHTCLYENQEWYDFLLEKDKLFLLRGGVNLLFKSRRGVSQDIMRLWGRCATRVVELYASLYRAGLITYTRSYFQMLFHAGLSVIFCVSSEAKTRTGAGRLIPNFDATLSVCGDVLDAISEKMPDARGYAVVFESMRRSVFDNFSASPATTGHPTTPHEACTTSLAYQDTSSVYQEQHHVMPETTNNQGLYTAPGAVQAPTYSQWMPEVDWINMDVSAMQGVEAGLSEYVWGDLNINADMWNRIEHMIDETIEDA
;
A
#
# COMPACT_ATOMS: atom_id res chain seq x y z
N MET A 1 12.50 16.11 -5.61
CA MET A 1 12.01 17.49 -5.81
C MET A 1 10.68 17.62 -5.08
N ASN A 2 10.46 18.73 -4.37
CA ASN A 2 9.25 18.94 -3.58
C ASN A 2 8.13 19.41 -4.52
N PHE A 3 6.98 18.75 -4.52
CA PHE A 3 5.82 19.10 -5.38
C PHE A 3 5.09 20.38 -4.93
N TYR A 4 5.61 21.05 -3.90
CA TYR A 4 5.05 22.26 -3.32
C TYR A 4 5.87 23.48 -3.73
N PRO A 5 5.23 24.66 -3.89
CA PRO A 5 5.94 25.89 -4.15
C PRO A 5 7.02 26.14 -3.09
N VAL A 6 8.11 26.78 -3.50
CA VAL A 6 9.21 27.11 -2.58
C VAL A 6 8.62 27.92 -1.41
N PRO A 7 8.74 27.44 -0.17
CA PRO A 7 8.13 28.12 0.96
C PRO A 7 8.74 29.52 1.12
N PRO A 8 7.92 30.55 1.43
CA PRO A 8 8.41 31.90 1.67
C PRO A 8 9.48 31.90 2.77
N VAL A 9 10.46 32.79 2.59
CA VAL A 9 11.56 32.97 3.53
C VAL A 9 11.24 34.12 4.47
N ILE A 10 11.35 33.88 5.78
CA ILE A 10 11.18 34.89 6.83
C ILE A 10 12.54 35.08 7.49
N LYS A 11 12.96 36.31 7.75
CA LYS A 11 14.24 36.57 8.41
C LYS A 11 14.02 36.86 9.90
N ALA A 12 14.65 36.08 10.77
CA ALA A 12 14.65 36.34 12.20
C ALA A 12 15.46 37.60 12.55
N GLN A 13 15.18 38.19 13.71
CA GLN A 13 15.86 39.37 14.24
C GLN A 13 16.64 39.00 15.50
N ILE A 14 17.86 39.51 15.66
CA ILE A 14 18.64 39.28 16.87
C ILE A 14 17.99 40.03 18.03
N LEU A 15 17.56 39.31 19.06
CA LEU A 15 17.03 39.88 20.30
C LEU A 15 18.17 40.28 21.23
N THR A 16 19.09 39.35 21.45
CA THR A 16 20.24 39.57 22.31
C THR A 16 21.41 38.71 21.87
N ARG A 17 22.61 39.23 22.11
CA ARG A 17 23.88 38.49 21.97
C ARG A 17 24.45 38.36 23.36
N ILE A 18 24.87 37.16 23.74
CA ILE A 18 25.49 36.97 25.04
C ILE A 18 26.80 37.77 25.05
N PRO A 19 26.95 38.72 25.99
CA PRO A 19 28.08 39.63 26.00
C PRO A 19 29.38 38.90 26.33
N GLU A 20 30.50 39.48 25.92
CA GLU A 20 31.83 38.88 26.06
C GLU A 20 32.18 38.58 27.52
N GLU A 21 31.73 39.41 28.48
CA GLU A 21 31.93 39.14 29.90
C GLU A 21 31.27 37.85 30.42
N LEU A 22 30.25 37.35 29.73
CA LEU A 22 29.56 36.10 30.07
C LEU A 22 30.09 34.90 29.29
N ARG A 23 31.06 35.07 28.38
CA ARG A 23 31.68 33.96 27.63
C ARG A 23 32.83 33.35 28.43
N CYS A 24 32.82 32.02 28.53
CA CYS A 24 33.71 31.30 29.43
C CYS A 24 35.09 31.05 28.81
N LYS A 25 36.15 31.58 29.41
CA LYS A 25 37.53 31.42 28.87
C LYS A 25 38.21 30.11 29.26
N GLY A 26 37.55 29.27 30.06
CA GLY A 26 38.08 27.99 30.55
C GLY A 26 37.84 26.83 29.58
N GLU A 27 38.63 25.78 29.73
CA GLU A 27 38.40 24.52 29.01
C GLU A 27 37.15 23.81 29.54
N SER A 28 36.44 23.14 28.65
CA SER A 28 35.31 22.27 28.97
C SER A 28 35.61 20.86 28.48
N ASP A 29 35.24 19.87 29.30
CA ASP A 29 35.29 18.45 28.93
C ASP A 29 34.24 18.09 27.87
N TRP A 30 33.26 18.97 27.64
CA TRP A 30 32.23 18.77 26.64
C TRP A 30 32.84 18.73 25.24
N ARG A 31 32.68 17.58 24.58
CA ARG A 31 33.06 17.36 23.18
C ARG A 31 31.78 17.21 22.36
N GLY A 32 31.28 18.32 21.82
CA GLY A 32 30.20 18.30 20.85
C GLY A 32 30.59 17.52 19.59
N GLY A 33 29.63 16.85 18.94
CA GLY A 33 29.85 16.06 17.71
C GLY A 33 30.15 16.88 16.44
N PHE A 34 30.86 17.99 16.57
CA PHE A 34 31.21 18.92 15.48
C PHE A 34 32.73 19.15 15.43
N THR A 35 33.28 19.25 14.21
CA THR A 35 34.71 19.48 13.96
C THR A 35 35.02 20.98 13.87
N GLY A 36 34.77 21.74 14.93
CA GLY A 36 35.02 23.19 14.97
C GLY A 36 35.08 23.76 16.40
N ALA A 37 35.82 24.84 16.59
CA ALA A 37 35.85 25.58 17.85
C ALA A 37 34.56 26.40 18.01
N PHE A 38 33.83 26.21 19.11
CA PHE A 38 32.70 27.06 19.48
C PHE A 38 33.21 28.28 20.27
N GLN A 39 32.48 29.39 20.23
CA GLN A 39 32.93 30.67 20.81
C GLN A 39 32.74 30.74 22.33
N ASN A 40 33.20 29.73 23.07
CA ASN A 40 33.17 29.70 24.54
C ASN A 40 31.76 29.83 25.15
N ILE A 41 30.75 29.43 24.37
CA ILE A 41 29.33 29.34 24.74
C ILE A 41 28.61 28.41 23.75
N PHE A 42 27.58 27.70 24.21
CA PHE A 42 26.67 26.95 23.33
C PHE A 42 25.24 26.99 23.88
N LEU A 43 24.41 27.85 23.30
CA LEU A 43 23.05 28.10 23.80
C LEU A 43 22.02 27.06 23.35
N GLU A 44 21.20 26.58 24.28
CA GLU A 44 20.13 25.61 24.00
C GLU A 44 18.86 25.85 24.84
N GLY A 45 17.85 25.01 24.63
CA GLY A 45 16.69 24.84 25.50
C GLY A 45 15.95 26.13 25.90
N PRO A 46 15.64 27.06 24.96
CA PRO A 46 14.95 28.28 25.30
C PRO A 46 13.58 27.98 25.93
N THR A 47 13.29 28.53 27.10
CA THR A 47 12.01 28.33 27.79
C THR A 47 11.57 29.59 28.53
N CYS A 48 10.31 29.99 28.36
CA CYS A 48 9.76 31.14 29.08
C CYS A 48 9.11 30.75 30.42
N ASP A 49 9.22 31.62 31.42
CA ASP A 49 8.42 31.55 32.65
C ASP A 49 7.03 32.18 32.47
N GLU A 50 6.22 32.15 33.54
CA GLU A 50 4.89 32.76 33.59
C GLU A 50 4.92 34.29 33.47
N ASP A 51 6.01 34.90 33.92
CA ASP A 51 6.23 36.35 33.86
C ASP A 51 6.76 36.80 32.49
N GLY A 52 7.01 35.87 31.55
CA GLY A 52 7.52 36.14 30.21
C GLY A 52 9.03 36.37 30.13
N HIS A 53 9.81 36.06 31.18
CA HIS A 53 11.27 36.02 31.07
C HIS A 53 11.70 34.77 30.31
N LEU A 54 12.74 34.91 29.50
CA LEU A 54 13.31 33.81 28.74
C LEU A 54 14.50 33.22 29.48
N TYR A 55 14.55 31.90 29.60
CA TYR A 55 15.69 31.15 30.09
C TYR A 55 16.33 30.37 28.96
N VAL A 56 17.65 30.28 28.94
CA VAL A 56 18.43 29.48 27.97
C VAL A 56 19.53 28.73 28.72
N THR A 57 19.92 27.57 28.21
CA THR A 57 21.01 26.78 28.78
C THR A 57 22.32 27.11 28.06
N ASP A 58 23.44 26.88 28.73
CA ASP A 58 24.78 26.88 28.15
C ASP A 58 25.47 25.56 28.51
N ILE A 59 25.42 24.62 27.56
CA ILE A 59 25.79 23.22 27.79
C ILE A 59 27.23 23.07 28.33
N PRO A 60 28.28 23.61 27.66
CA PRO A 60 29.65 23.23 27.96
C PRO A 60 30.12 23.69 29.35
N TYR A 61 29.43 24.66 29.94
CA TYR A 61 29.83 25.27 31.21
C TYR A 61 28.81 25.07 32.33
N GLY A 62 27.76 24.26 32.08
CA GLY A 62 26.83 23.89 33.14
C GLY A 62 25.97 25.04 33.65
N ARG A 63 25.55 25.96 32.76
CA ARG A 63 24.86 27.20 33.18
C ARG A 63 23.44 27.28 32.65
N ILE A 64 22.58 27.94 33.42
CA ILE A 64 21.28 28.43 32.96
C ILE A 64 21.30 29.95 33.07
N LEU A 65 20.99 30.63 31.97
CA LEU A 65 20.96 32.08 31.87
C LEU A 65 19.51 32.56 31.76
N LYS A 66 19.22 33.70 32.34
CA LYS A 66 17.95 34.43 32.19
C LYS A 66 18.18 35.66 31.34
N VAL A 67 17.40 35.80 30.28
CA VAL A 67 17.26 36.99 29.46
C VAL A 67 16.08 37.78 29.98
N ASP A 68 16.36 38.99 30.48
CA ASP A 68 15.34 39.88 30.99
C ASP A 68 14.43 40.39 29.87
N LYS A 69 13.11 40.36 30.10
CA LYS A 69 12.09 40.66 29.07
C LYS A 69 12.02 42.14 28.68
N HIS A 70 12.57 43.04 29.49
CA HIS A 70 12.51 44.49 29.26
C HIS A 70 13.81 45.02 28.67
N THR A 71 14.94 44.55 29.20
CA THR A 71 16.28 45.02 28.84
C THR A 71 16.96 44.14 27.79
N ASN A 72 16.45 42.92 27.56
CA ASN A 72 17.08 41.87 26.75
C ASN A 72 18.50 41.50 27.21
N GLN A 73 18.87 41.84 28.44
CA GLN A 73 20.17 41.50 29.01
C GLN A 73 20.15 40.09 29.58
N ALA A 74 21.20 39.31 29.30
CA ALA A 74 21.38 37.98 29.85
C ALA A 74 22.14 38.03 31.18
N THR A 75 21.76 37.19 32.13
CA THR A 75 22.42 37.01 33.42
C THR A 75 22.50 35.53 33.78
N VAL A 76 23.54 35.09 34.47
CA VAL A 76 23.66 33.69 34.93
C VAL A 76 22.80 33.49 36.18
N CYS A 77 21.85 32.57 36.13
CA CYS A 77 21.02 32.22 37.29
C CYS A 77 21.68 31.16 38.16
N VAL A 78 22.20 30.11 37.53
CA VAL A 78 22.87 29.01 38.20
C VAL A 78 23.99 28.46 37.33
N GLN A 79 25.06 28.04 37.98
CA GLN A 79 26.15 27.29 37.38
C GLN A 79 26.43 26.06 38.26
N TYR A 80 26.60 24.91 37.64
CA TYR A 80 26.84 23.65 38.33
C TYR A 80 27.66 22.70 37.45
N ASP A 81 28.18 21.63 38.03
CA ASP A 81 28.93 20.61 37.28
C ASP A 81 27.98 19.69 36.50
N GLY A 82 27.41 20.20 35.41
CA GLY A 82 26.47 19.47 34.55
C GLY A 82 26.51 20.02 33.13
N GLU A 83 25.62 19.50 32.30
CA GLU A 83 25.54 19.83 30.87
C GLU A 83 24.06 20.07 30.50
N PRO A 84 23.45 21.18 30.98
CA PRO A 84 22.04 21.49 30.75
C PRO A 84 21.80 21.73 29.27
N ASN A 85 20.75 21.11 28.72
CA ASN A 85 20.42 21.18 27.31
C ASN A 85 18.97 21.66 27.12
N GLY A 86 17.99 20.77 26.97
CA GLY A 86 16.57 21.13 26.92
C GLY A 86 15.95 21.46 28.28
N MET A 87 14.88 22.26 28.27
CA MET A 87 14.11 22.61 29.48
C MET A 87 12.61 22.61 29.21
N ALA A 88 11.82 22.25 30.23
CA ALA A 88 10.37 22.35 30.19
C ALA A 88 9.82 22.86 31.52
N ARG A 89 8.91 23.85 31.45
CA ARG A 89 8.30 24.46 32.63
C ARG A 89 7.19 23.57 33.21
N ARG A 90 7.21 23.37 34.52
CA ARG A 90 6.13 22.75 35.29
C ARG A 90 5.11 23.78 35.74
N LYS A 91 3.90 23.30 36.07
CA LYS A 91 2.81 24.13 36.62
C LYS A 91 3.14 24.80 37.97
N ASP A 92 4.11 24.27 38.72
CA ASP A 92 4.58 24.85 39.99
C ASP A 92 5.67 25.93 39.81
N GLY A 93 6.00 26.27 38.56
CA GLY A 93 6.98 27.29 38.20
C GLY A 93 8.43 26.80 38.16
N LYS A 94 8.71 25.54 38.51
CA LYS A 94 10.03 24.94 38.34
C LYS A 94 10.25 24.47 36.90
N PHE A 95 11.51 24.29 36.51
CA PHE A 95 11.85 23.72 35.21
C PHE A 95 12.40 22.30 35.39
N VAL A 96 11.91 21.37 34.57
CA VAL A 96 12.61 20.11 34.34
C VAL A 96 13.72 20.39 33.34
N VAL A 97 14.95 20.02 33.68
CA VAL A 97 16.12 20.22 32.85
C VAL A 97 16.59 18.86 32.34
N ALA A 98 16.70 18.72 31.02
CA ALA A 98 17.43 17.65 30.37
C ALA A 98 18.93 17.96 30.47
N ASP A 99 19.64 17.22 31.31
CA ASP A 99 21.09 17.37 31.50
C ASP A 99 21.80 16.17 30.88
N TYR A 100 22.69 16.44 29.93
CA TYR A 100 23.41 15.41 29.20
C TYR A 100 24.26 14.55 30.13
N LYS A 101 24.87 15.14 31.16
CA LYS A 101 25.76 14.47 32.12
C LYS A 101 25.01 13.80 33.27
N LYS A 102 23.93 14.43 33.76
CA LYS A 102 23.28 14.05 35.03
C LYS A 102 21.87 13.47 34.91
N GLY A 103 21.27 13.41 33.72
CA GLY A 103 19.90 12.93 33.51
C GLY A 103 18.86 14.04 33.66
N LEU A 104 17.68 13.73 34.20
CA LEU A 104 16.67 14.76 34.47
C LEU A 104 16.91 15.43 35.83
N LEU A 105 16.92 16.76 35.81
CA LEU A 105 17.06 17.62 36.99
C LEU A 105 15.84 18.54 37.15
N LEU A 106 15.72 19.16 38.32
CA LEU A 106 14.78 20.23 38.62
C LEU A 106 15.54 21.51 38.94
N PHE A 107 15.24 22.57 38.20
CA PHE A 107 15.69 23.93 38.45
C PHE A 107 14.55 24.75 39.06
N ASP A 108 14.81 25.38 40.20
CA ASP A 108 13.91 26.34 40.83
C ASP A 108 14.39 27.76 40.58
N PRO A 109 13.71 28.55 39.72
CA PRO A 109 14.13 29.91 39.38
C PRO A 109 13.98 30.90 40.54
N LYS A 110 13.25 30.56 41.61
CA LYS A 110 13.08 31.45 42.78
C LYS A 110 14.28 31.35 43.73
N SER A 111 14.81 30.15 43.89
CA SER A 111 15.95 29.87 44.79
C SER A 111 17.28 29.72 44.05
N ASN A 112 17.26 29.67 42.70
CA ASN A 112 18.39 29.35 41.84
C ASN A 112 19.07 28.00 42.17
N GLN A 113 18.29 27.02 42.67
CA GLN A 113 18.80 25.71 43.04
C GLN A 113 18.50 24.65 41.98
N ILE A 114 19.44 23.71 41.84
CA ILE A 114 19.35 22.51 41.00
C ILE A 114 19.28 21.28 41.89
N SER A 115 18.37 20.37 41.60
CA SER A 115 18.19 19.10 42.32
C SER A 115 17.92 17.94 41.35
N PRO A 116 18.27 16.70 41.69
CA PRO A 116 18.01 15.55 40.83
C PRO A 116 16.51 15.20 40.78
N LEU A 117 16.01 14.84 39.58
CA LEU A 117 14.67 14.29 39.39
C LEU A 117 14.72 12.81 39.03
N LEU A 118 15.47 12.46 37.97
CA LEU A 118 15.67 11.08 37.54
C LEU A 118 17.04 10.98 36.86
N THR A 119 18.02 10.45 37.59
CA THR A 119 19.41 10.39 37.13
C THR A 119 19.78 9.05 36.48
N ARG A 120 18.98 8.00 36.70
CA ARG A 120 19.22 6.63 36.24
C ARG A 120 17.92 5.90 35.91
N ASN A 121 18.01 4.92 35.03
CA ASN A 121 16.97 3.91 34.83
C ASN A 121 17.44 2.59 35.48
N ASN A 122 16.89 2.29 36.66
CA ASN A 122 17.37 1.22 37.53
C ASN A 122 18.88 1.38 37.84
N LEU A 123 19.72 0.45 37.38
CA LEU A 123 21.16 0.45 37.61
C LEU A 123 21.94 1.22 36.53
N GLU A 124 21.31 1.54 35.40
CA GLU A 124 21.97 2.15 34.24
C GLU A 124 21.80 3.68 34.25
N SER A 125 22.88 4.40 33.97
CA SER A 125 22.81 5.82 33.62
C SER A 125 22.22 5.98 32.22
N PHE A 126 21.59 7.13 31.97
CA PHE A 126 21.23 7.54 30.61
C PHE A 126 22.51 7.78 29.78
N LYS A 127 22.40 7.62 28.45
CA LYS A 127 23.54 7.85 27.53
C LYS A 127 23.86 9.34 27.39
N GLY A 128 22.83 10.18 27.46
CA GLY A 128 22.94 11.63 27.44
C GLY A 128 21.58 12.23 27.10
N VAL A 129 20.90 12.78 28.11
CA VAL A 129 19.57 13.36 27.94
C VAL A 129 19.69 14.69 27.19
N ASN A 130 18.84 14.90 26.19
CA ASN A 130 18.94 16.06 25.32
C ASN A 130 17.75 17.02 25.45
N ASP A 131 16.55 16.60 25.08
CA ASP A 131 15.36 17.46 25.14
C ASP A 131 14.26 16.87 26.03
N VAL A 132 13.34 17.74 26.48
CA VAL A 132 12.26 17.40 27.41
C VAL A 132 10.99 18.21 27.13
N ILE A 133 9.83 17.57 27.23
CA ILE A 133 8.52 18.21 27.18
C ILE A 133 7.59 17.62 28.24
N ILE A 134 6.62 18.41 28.71
CA ILE A 134 5.65 18.00 29.73
C ILE A 134 4.24 18.11 29.12
N ASP A 135 3.43 17.07 29.30
CA ASP A 135 2.04 17.07 28.86
C ASP A 135 1.09 17.79 29.85
N SER A 136 -0.16 17.95 29.46
CA SER A 136 -1.21 18.59 30.24
C SER A 136 -1.47 17.91 31.59
N LYS A 137 -1.17 16.62 31.70
CA LYS A 137 -1.33 15.77 32.90
C LYS A 137 -0.09 15.80 33.81
N GLY A 138 1.03 16.34 33.34
CA GLY A 138 2.29 16.43 34.07
C GLY A 138 3.26 15.26 33.82
N ASN A 139 3.00 14.39 32.84
CA ASN A 139 3.97 13.37 32.44
C ASN A 139 5.13 14.03 31.69
N VAL A 140 6.35 13.55 31.94
CA VAL A 140 7.57 14.10 31.36
C VAL A 140 8.07 13.19 30.23
N PHE A 141 8.16 13.71 29.02
CA PHE A 141 8.75 13.01 27.87
C PHE A 141 10.14 13.56 27.62
N PHE A 142 11.12 12.68 27.38
CA PHE A 142 12.50 13.12 27.17
C PHE A 142 13.27 12.20 26.23
N THR A 143 14.27 12.77 25.56
CA THR A 143 15.18 12.03 24.67
C THR A 143 16.47 11.66 25.38
N ASP A 144 16.88 10.40 25.25
CA ASP A 144 18.18 9.88 25.63
C ASP A 144 19.02 9.70 24.35
N GLN A 145 19.64 10.81 23.93
CA GLN A 145 20.28 10.98 22.63
C GLN A 145 21.64 10.28 22.58
N GLY A 146 22.50 10.53 23.57
CA GLY A 146 23.76 9.82 23.78
C GLY A 146 24.74 9.80 22.60
N GLN A 147 24.75 10.85 21.77
CA GLN A 147 25.53 10.94 20.53
C GLN A 147 25.35 9.75 19.56
N THR A 148 24.18 9.10 19.62
CA THR A 148 23.78 8.06 18.67
C THR A 148 23.68 8.61 17.24
N GLY A 149 23.61 7.73 16.24
CA GLY A 149 23.61 8.12 14.83
C GLY A 149 23.29 6.95 13.91
N MET A 150 23.57 7.08 12.61
CA MET A 150 23.26 6.03 11.63
C MET A 150 23.98 4.71 11.93
N THR A 151 25.19 4.78 12.47
CA THR A 151 26.05 3.65 12.85
C THR A 151 25.74 3.08 14.23
N ASP A 152 25.12 3.87 15.12
CA ASP A 152 24.62 3.42 16.42
C ASP A 152 23.21 3.98 16.62
N GLN A 153 22.19 3.19 16.32
CA GLN A 153 20.80 3.64 16.39
C GLN A 153 20.19 3.42 17.77
N SER A 154 20.97 3.19 18.82
CA SER A 154 20.44 2.80 20.14
C SER A 154 19.93 3.96 21.02
N GLY A 155 19.72 5.14 20.44
CA GLY A 155 19.11 6.29 21.13
C GLY A 155 17.67 5.97 21.53
N LYS A 156 17.19 6.58 22.61
CA LYS A 156 15.90 6.23 23.21
C LYS A 156 15.02 7.45 23.45
N VAL A 157 13.71 7.21 23.55
CA VAL A 157 12.72 8.20 23.97
C VAL A 157 11.93 7.58 25.11
N TYR A 158 11.78 8.33 26.20
CA TYR A 158 11.13 7.88 27.41
C TYR A 158 9.94 8.77 27.78
N ARG A 159 9.00 8.19 28.54
CA ARG A 159 7.95 8.91 29.27
C ARG A 159 8.05 8.53 30.75
N LEU A 160 8.25 9.52 31.61
CA LEU A 160 8.13 9.40 33.05
C LEU A 160 6.72 9.85 33.46
N GLY A 161 5.92 8.88 33.92
CA GLY A 161 4.59 9.13 34.45
C GLY A 161 4.61 9.87 35.78
N ILE A 162 3.52 10.57 36.10
CA ILE A 162 3.34 11.21 37.42
C ILE A 162 3.35 10.21 38.60
N ASP A 163 3.09 8.94 38.31
CA ASP A 163 3.20 7.81 39.24
C ASP A 163 4.64 7.30 39.43
N GLY A 164 5.60 7.91 38.72
CA GLY A 164 7.02 7.52 38.73
C GLY A 164 7.36 6.39 37.76
N ARG A 165 6.40 5.86 36.99
CA ARG A 165 6.66 4.79 36.02
C ARG A 165 7.43 5.34 34.81
N LEU A 166 8.51 4.67 34.44
CA LEU A 166 9.32 5.03 33.27
C LEU A 166 9.03 4.09 32.09
N ASP A 167 8.31 4.59 31.09
CA ASP A 167 8.02 3.88 29.85
C ASP A 167 9.04 4.22 28.76
N LYS A 168 9.54 3.19 28.05
CA LYS A 168 10.40 3.37 26.88
C LYS A 168 9.56 3.33 25.62
N LEU A 169 9.47 4.47 24.93
CA LEU A 169 8.65 4.64 23.72
C LEU A 169 9.42 4.30 22.44
N VAL A 170 10.71 4.63 22.39
CA VAL A 170 11.62 4.33 21.26
C VAL A 170 12.90 3.73 21.81
N SER A 171 13.44 2.73 21.11
CA SER A 171 14.74 2.12 21.43
C SER A 171 15.73 2.06 20.27
N ASN A 172 15.34 2.60 19.11
CA ASN A 172 16.11 2.60 17.88
C ASN A 172 16.24 4.02 17.28
N GLY A 173 16.35 5.03 18.14
CA GLY A 173 16.43 6.44 17.74
C GLY A 173 17.80 6.79 17.15
N ILE A 174 17.78 7.40 15.96
CA ILE A 174 18.98 7.84 15.25
C ILE A 174 19.31 9.28 15.66
N SER A 175 19.96 9.45 16.81
CA SER A 175 20.09 10.75 17.51
C SER A 175 18.73 11.40 17.80
N PRO A 176 17.88 10.80 18.66
CA PRO A 176 16.63 11.42 19.06
C PRO A 176 16.92 12.72 19.82
N ASN A 177 16.27 13.81 19.44
CA ASN A 177 16.61 15.15 19.90
C ASN A 177 15.36 15.92 20.31
N GLY A 178 14.88 16.88 19.52
CA GLY A 178 13.71 17.70 19.86
C GLY A 178 12.40 16.94 20.02
N LEU A 179 11.54 17.39 20.95
CA LEU A 179 10.23 16.82 21.23
C LEU A 179 9.09 17.83 21.12
N ALA A 180 7.97 17.42 20.52
CA ALA A 180 6.73 18.19 20.60
C ALA A 180 5.49 17.29 20.63
N LEU A 181 4.49 17.68 21.40
CA LEU A 181 3.19 17.01 21.43
C LEU A 181 2.24 17.70 20.44
N SER A 182 1.37 16.94 19.78
CA SER A 182 0.23 17.51 19.07
C SER A 182 -0.67 18.28 20.04
N LEU A 183 -1.44 19.25 19.55
CA LEU A 183 -2.31 20.09 20.39
C LEU A 183 -3.32 19.28 21.23
N ASP A 184 -3.73 18.12 20.71
CA ASP A 184 -4.62 17.17 21.37
C ASP A 184 -3.89 16.05 22.14
N GLU A 185 -2.55 16.13 22.22
CA GLU A 185 -1.64 15.18 22.87
C GLU A 185 -1.79 13.72 22.41
N ARG A 186 -2.37 13.50 21.22
CA ARG A 186 -2.50 12.16 20.62
C ARG A 186 -1.25 11.71 19.86
N PHE A 187 -0.32 12.62 19.59
CA PHE A 187 0.91 12.32 18.85
C PHE A 187 2.11 12.99 19.51
N LEU A 188 3.21 12.26 19.59
CA LEU A 188 4.53 12.77 19.93
C LEU A 188 5.37 12.88 18.66
N TYR A 189 5.88 14.07 18.38
CA TYR A 189 6.87 14.34 17.35
C TYR A 189 8.26 14.26 17.96
N VAL A 190 9.18 13.57 17.28
CA VAL A 190 10.55 13.36 17.74
C VAL A 190 11.51 13.67 16.60
N ALA A 191 12.44 14.59 16.81
CA ALA A 191 13.50 14.89 15.85
C ALA A 191 14.58 13.80 15.86
N MET A 192 14.89 13.20 14.72
CA MET A 192 15.97 12.24 14.53
C MET A 192 17.09 12.91 13.73
N THR A 193 18.00 13.58 14.45
CA THR A 193 18.96 14.56 13.89
C THR A 193 19.94 13.98 12.88
N ARG A 194 20.26 12.69 12.95
CA ARG A 194 21.25 12.08 12.04
C ARG A 194 20.61 11.39 10.84
N SER A 195 19.29 11.18 10.83
CA SER A 195 18.56 10.69 9.65
C SER A 195 17.83 11.79 8.87
N ASN A 196 17.90 13.05 9.33
CA ASN A 196 17.13 14.18 8.79
C ASN A 196 15.62 13.93 8.77
N GLU A 197 15.08 13.31 9.82
CA GLU A 197 13.65 12.96 9.92
C GLU A 197 13.03 13.51 11.21
N VAL A 198 11.76 13.89 11.15
CA VAL A 198 10.89 14.00 12.32
C VAL A 198 9.98 12.79 12.31
N TRP A 199 10.05 11.97 13.36
CA TRP A 199 9.14 10.85 13.56
C TRP A 199 7.88 11.32 14.27
N ARG A 200 6.75 10.71 13.95
CA ARG A 200 5.46 10.93 14.61
C ARG A 200 4.97 9.63 15.21
N LEU A 201 4.77 9.65 16.51
CA LEU A 201 4.40 8.53 17.35
C LEU A 201 2.97 8.75 17.85
N PRO A 202 1.98 7.94 17.42
CA PRO A 202 0.70 7.86 18.11
C PRO A 202 0.89 7.55 19.59
N LEU A 203 0.22 8.28 20.46
CA LEU A 203 0.12 8.04 21.90
C LEU A 203 -1.25 7.44 22.21
N HIS A 204 -1.26 6.24 22.79
CA HIS A 204 -2.48 5.58 23.25
C HIS A 204 -2.87 6.08 24.64
N PRO A 205 -4.13 5.87 25.09
CA PRO A 205 -4.58 6.33 26.41
C PRO A 205 -3.77 5.78 27.59
N ASP A 206 -3.15 4.61 27.45
CA ASP A 206 -2.24 4.01 28.45
C ASP A 206 -0.83 4.63 28.42
N GLY A 207 -0.55 5.50 27.44
CA GLY A 207 0.75 6.14 27.20
C GLY A 207 1.72 5.34 26.34
N SER A 208 1.31 4.18 25.84
CA SER A 208 2.10 3.41 24.88
C SER A 208 2.08 4.06 23.49
N THR A 209 2.96 3.60 22.61
CA THR A 209 3.02 4.06 21.22
C THR A 209 2.97 2.89 20.24
N SER A 210 2.44 3.11 19.04
CA SER A 210 2.49 2.12 17.95
C SER A 210 2.46 2.79 16.57
N LYS A 211 2.95 2.10 15.53
CA LYS A 211 2.97 2.61 14.15
C LYS A 211 3.67 3.97 14.01
N ALA A 212 4.83 4.14 14.67
CA ALA A 212 5.68 5.29 14.43
C ALA A 212 6.04 5.40 12.94
N GLY A 213 6.06 6.61 12.40
CA GLY A 213 6.40 6.86 11.00
C GLY A 213 7.08 8.20 10.81
N VAL A 214 7.70 8.40 9.65
CA VAL A 214 8.32 9.68 9.30
C VAL A 214 7.23 10.68 8.92
N PHE A 215 7.17 11.79 9.66
CA PHE A 215 6.24 12.90 9.41
C PHE A 215 6.84 13.94 8.48
N PHE A 216 8.10 14.29 8.69
CA PHE A 216 8.81 15.27 7.88
C PHE A 216 10.24 14.79 7.63
N ARG A 217 10.78 15.07 6.44
CA ARG A 217 12.17 14.77 6.10
C ARG A 217 12.86 16.01 5.54
N SER A 218 13.96 16.41 6.16
CA SER A 218 14.82 17.50 5.71
C SER A 218 16.07 16.98 5.01
N PHE A 219 17.03 17.86 4.80
CA PHE A 219 18.34 17.57 4.22
C PHE A 219 19.39 18.40 4.95
N GLY A 220 20.66 18.01 4.83
CA GLY A 220 21.77 18.68 5.51
C GLY A 220 22.61 17.70 6.31
N ASN A 221 23.69 18.19 6.91
CA ASN A 221 24.65 17.37 7.64
C ASN A 221 24.32 17.25 9.15
N ALA A 222 23.43 18.09 9.67
CA ALA A 222 22.94 18.05 11.05
C ALA A 222 21.56 18.73 11.15
N GLY A 223 20.55 17.94 11.55
CA GLY A 223 19.16 18.36 11.74
C GLY A 223 18.20 17.23 11.40
N PRO A 224 16.91 17.29 11.77
CA PRO A 224 16.26 18.30 12.62
C PRO A 224 16.72 18.23 14.09
N ASP A 225 16.53 19.33 14.80
CA ASP A 225 16.98 19.53 16.18
C ASP A 225 15.78 19.82 17.11
N GLY A 226 15.73 20.95 17.83
CA GLY A 226 14.56 21.36 18.61
C GLY A 226 13.29 21.58 17.77
N ILE A 227 12.14 21.21 18.34
CA ILE A 227 10.83 21.27 17.68
C ILE A 227 9.80 21.96 18.58
N LYS A 228 8.93 22.79 18.00
CA LYS A 228 7.77 23.37 18.69
C LYS A 228 6.51 23.35 17.82
N LEU A 229 5.33 23.33 18.44
CA LEU A 229 4.07 23.56 17.73
C LEU A 229 3.55 24.97 17.99
N ASP A 230 2.94 25.57 16.97
CA ASP A 230 2.11 26.77 17.13
C ASP A 230 0.65 26.42 17.43
N GLU A 231 -0.15 27.44 17.70
CA GLU A 231 -1.58 27.34 18.02
C GLU A 231 -2.45 26.77 16.87
N GLU A 232 -1.95 26.78 15.63
CA GLU A 232 -2.63 26.19 14.46
C GLU A 232 -2.26 24.70 14.26
N GLY A 233 -1.29 24.20 15.04
CA GLY A 233 -0.76 22.85 14.92
C GLY A 233 0.31 22.72 13.83
N ASN A 234 0.88 23.82 13.35
CA ASN A 234 2.06 23.77 12.51
C ASN A 234 3.28 23.41 13.38
N VAL A 235 4.18 22.59 12.84
CA VAL A 235 5.40 22.13 13.48
C VAL A 235 6.57 22.98 13.01
N LEU A 236 7.21 23.68 13.95
CA LEU A 236 8.41 24.48 13.76
C LEU A 236 9.63 23.63 14.10
N ILE A 237 10.53 23.46 13.13
CA ILE A 237 11.62 22.48 13.18
C ILE A 237 12.94 23.20 12.97
N CYS A 238 13.74 23.36 14.02
CA CYS A 238 15.07 23.93 13.94
C CYS A 238 16.03 23.02 13.18
N HIS A 239 16.93 23.63 12.40
CA HIS A 239 17.88 22.91 11.55
C HIS A 239 19.27 23.57 11.58
N PRO A 240 20.19 23.07 12.41
CA PRO A 240 21.46 23.74 12.71
C PRO A 240 22.46 23.73 11.56
N SER A 241 22.35 22.80 10.60
CA SER A 241 23.21 22.85 9.41
C SER A 241 22.73 23.81 8.33
N LEU A 242 21.47 24.21 8.37
CA LEU A 242 20.84 25.01 7.31
C LEU A 242 20.59 26.45 7.75
N GLY A 243 20.79 26.79 9.02
CA GLY A 243 20.50 28.14 9.52
C GLY A 243 19.03 28.49 9.42
N SER A 244 18.17 27.50 9.61
CA SER A 244 16.74 27.68 9.37
C SER A 244 15.83 26.94 10.33
N VAL A 245 14.66 27.50 10.58
CA VAL A 245 13.50 26.82 11.15
C VAL A 245 12.50 26.56 10.03
N PHE A 246 12.18 25.29 9.77
CA PHE A 246 11.11 24.93 8.86
C PHE A 246 9.77 25.06 9.59
N VAL A 247 8.80 25.73 8.98
CA VAL A 247 7.41 25.73 9.44
C VAL A 247 6.64 24.76 8.55
N VAL A 248 6.13 23.70 9.13
CA VAL A 248 5.48 22.60 8.42
C VAL A 248 4.06 22.44 8.94
N ASP A 249 3.07 22.29 8.06
CA ASP A 249 1.68 22.12 8.49
C ASP A 249 1.44 20.74 9.14
N LYS A 250 0.22 20.53 9.66
CA LYS A 250 -0.20 19.26 10.28
C LYS A 250 -0.13 18.03 9.36
N HIS A 251 0.07 18.21 8.05
CA HIS A 251 0.19 17.17 7.03
C HIS A 251 1.64 16.90 6.61
N GLY A 252 2.61 17.65 7.13
CA GLY A 252 4.02 17.50 6.76
C GLY A 252 4.43 18.39 5.57
N VAL A 253 3.59 19.36 5.17
CA VAL A 253 3.86 20.26 4.03
C VAL A 253 4.56 21.54 4.50
N PRO A 254 5.73 21.90 3.94
CA PRO A 254 6.42 23.16 4.29
C PRO A 254 5.60 24.40 3.93
N LYS A 255 5.30 25.24 4.91
CA LYS A 255 4.61 26.54 4.77
C LYS A 255 5.55 27.74 4.71
N ALA A 256 6.65 27.71 5.45
CA ALA A 256 7.63 28.79 5.50
C ALA A 256 9.00 28.28 5.91
N ARG A 257 10.04 29.07 5.65
CA ARG A 257 11.39 28.86 6.17
C ARG A 257 11.87 30.12 6.85
N ILE A 258 12.00 30.07 8.18
CA ILE A 258 12.62 31.15 8.95
C ILE A 258 14.13 30.97 8.85
N ILE A 259 14.88 31.99 8.45
CA ILE A 259 16.34 31.95 8.37
C ILE A 259 16.96 32.86 9.44
N SER A 260 18.21 32.56 9.80
CA SER A 260 18.98 33.36 10.75
C SER A 260 19.07 34.83 10.34
N GLY A 261 18.93 35.71 11.32
CA GLY A 261 19.18 37.15 11.23
C GLY A 261 20.67 37.50 11.27
N SER A 262 21.52 36.56 11.69
CA SER A 262 22.98 36.70 11.82
C SER A 262 23.70 35.93 10.70
N ALA A 263 25.04 36.02 10.65
CA ALA A 263 25.85 35.14 9.82
C ALA A 263 25.92 33.70 10.37
N GLY A 264 25.54 33.50 11.64
CA GLY A 264 25.46 32.19 12.27
C GLY A 264 24.35 31.35 11.65
N ILE A 265 24.66 30.08 11.37
CA ILE A 265 23.73 29.11 10.79
C ILE A 265 23.24 28.08 11.81
N ASN A 266 23.63 28.17 13.08
CA ASN A 266 23.42 27.08 14.03
C ASN A 266 22.12 27.26 14.84
N LEU A 267 20.99 27.31 14.13
CA LEU A 267 19.67 27.39 14.76
C LEU A 267 19.27 26.02 15.30
N THR A 268 19.27 25.87 16.62
CA THR A 268 19.19 24.58 17.30
C THR A 268 17.86 24.32 17.99
N ASN A 269 17.24 25.33 18.61
CA ASN A 269 16.01 25.14 19.37
C ASN A 269 15.15 26.41 19.39
N CYS A 270 13.86 26.26 19.71
CA CYS A 270 12.93 27.38 19.71
C CYS A 270 11.78 27.22 20.70
N THR A 271 11.20 28.34 21.12
CA THR A 271 10.05 28.37 22.02
C THR A 271 9.18 29.59 21.79
N PHE A 272 7.91 29.50 22.17
CA PHE A 272 6.98 30.63 22.13
C PHE A 272 6.94 31.34 23.48
N GLY A 273 6.83 32.67 23.44
CA GLY A 273 6.67 33.51 24.62
C GLY A 273 6.37 34.97 24.27
N GLY A 274 6.80 35.88 25.15
CA GLY A 274 6.50 37.31 25.05
C GLY A 274 5.12 37.68 25.61
N PRO A 275 4.74 38.98 25.63
CA PRO A 275 3.53 39.48 26.29
C PRO A 275 2.21 38.83 25.82
N GLU A 276 2.17 38.32 24.60
CA GLU A 276 1.01 37.63 24.02
C GLU A 276 1.24 36.13 23.77
N GLY A 277 2.40 35.58 24.14
CA GLY A 277 2.76 34.19 23.82
C GLY A 277 2.98 33.90 22.33
N LYS A 278 3.03 34.92 21.47
CA LYS A 278 3.10 34.80 20.00
C LYS A 278 4.50 35.04 19.42
N THR A 279 5.47 35.41 20.25
CA THR A 279 6.84 35.66 19.80
C THR A 279 7.60 34.34 19.81
N LEU A 280 8.16 33.95 18.66
CA LEU A 280 9.05 32.82 18.57
C LEU A 280 10.47 33.26 18.94
N TYR A 281 11.05 32.67 19.99
CA TYR A 281 12.47 32.80 20.34
C TYR A 281 13.25 31.62 19.77
N ILE A 282 14.43 31.87 19.22
CA ILE A 282 15.27 30.86 18.54
C ILE A 282 16.70 30.99 19.05
N THR A 283 17.33 29.88 19.45
CA THR A 283 18.75 29.84 19.84
C THR A 283 19.66 29.67 18.63
N ASP A 284 20.73 30.45 18.58
CA ASP A 284 21.86 30.32 17.65
C ASP A 284 23.10 29.95 18.45
N SER A 285 23.38 28.65 18.56
CA SER A 285 24.22 28.11 19.63
C SER A 285 25.67 28.53 19.53
N LEU A 286 26.27 28.43 18.34
CA LEU A 286 27.72 28.70 18.15
C LEU A 286 28.09 30.17 18.29
N GLU A 287 27.18 31.06 17.90
CA GLU A 287 27.39 32.50 18.00
C GLU A 287 26.87 33.08 19.32
N GLY A 288 26.19 32.29 20.15
CA GLY A 288 25.61 32.74 21.42
C GLY A 288 24.57 33.84 21.24
N ASN A 289 23.70 33.73 20.23
CA ASN A 289 22.61 34.69 20.02
C ASN A 289 21.25 34.06 20.38
N VAL A 290 20.34 34.90 20.85
CA VAL A 290 18.91 34.61 20.87
C VAL A 290 18.25 35.50 19.82
N GLN A 291 17.44 34.90 18.95
CA GLN A 291 16.74 35.57 17.87
C GLN A 291 15.22 35.51 18.07
N THR A 292 14.48 36.38 17.40
CA THR A 292 13.03 36.46 17.44
C THR A 292 12.39 36.53 16.06
N CYS A 293 11.16 36.04 15.95
CA CYS A 293 10.31 36.20 14.78
C CYS A 293 8.85 36.38 15.22
N ASN A 294 8.16 37.39 14.67
CA ASN A 294 6.72 37.60 14.88
C ASN A 294 5.90 36.73 13.91
N LYS A 295 4.68 36.35 14.31
CA LYS A 295 3.78 35.37 13.67
C LYS A 295 3.24 35.81 12.28
N ASP A 296 3.54 37.02 11.81
CA ASP A 296 3.02 37.48 10.51
C ASP A 296 3.65 36.67 9.37
N VAL A 297 2.94 35.62 8.95
CA VAL A 297 3.27 34.87 7.74
C VAL A 297 3.28 35.89 6.59
N PRO A 298 4.39 36.04 5.86
CA PRO A 298 4.49 37.07 4.85
C PRO A 298 3.44 36.85 3.77
N LYS A 299 2.89 37.96 3.26
CA LYS A 299 2.03 37.97 2.07
C LYS A 299 2.70 37.16 0.95
N CYS A 300 1.90 36.52 0.11
CA CYS A 300 2.40 35.71 -1.00
C CYS A 300 3.39 36.51 -1.86
N SER A 301 4.45 35.89 -2.39
CA SER A 301 5.50 36.61 -3.15
C SER A 301 4.94 37.40 -4.35
N ALA A 302 3.89 36.89 -5.00
CA ALA A 302 3.16 37.60 -6.05
C ALA A 302 2.44 38.86 -5.54
N CYS A 303 1.79 38.75 -4.37
CA CYS A 303 1.03 39.81 -3.70
C CYS A 303 1.96 40.93 -3.18
N VAL A 304 3.15 40.55 -2.69
CA VAL A 304 4.20 41.47 -2.27
C VAL A 304 4.80 42.21 -3.47
N ALA A 305 4.98 41.52 -4.60
CA ALA A 305 5.49 42.12 -5.83
C ALA A 305 4.47 43.07 -6.50
N SER A 306 3.17 42.80 -6.37
CA SER A 306 2.10 43.59 -6.99
C SER A 306 1.52 44.70 -6.12
N GLN A 307 1.90 44.80 -4.84
CA GLN A 307 1.26 45.71 -3.86
C GLN A 307 -0.28 45.57 -3.77
N THR A 308 -0.83 44.42 -4.12
CA THR A 308 -2.28 44.18 -4.08
C THR A 308 -2.69 43.45 -2.81
N GLU A 309 -3.90 43.73 -2.33
CA GLU A 309 -4.49 43.06 -1.18
C GLU A 309 -4.72 41.56 -1.48
N CYS A 310 -4.41 40.69 -0.51
CA CYS A 310 -4.52 39.25 -0.70
C CYS A 310 -5.96 38.81 -0.44
N VAL A 311 -6.74 38.77 -1.51
CA VAL A 311 -8.16 38.44 -1.49
C VAL A 311 -8.41 37.09 -2.17
N PHE A 312 -9.38 36.34 -1.64
CA PHE A 312 -9.85 35.07 -2.16
C PHE A 312 -11.24 35.27 -2.77
N GLU A 313 -11.39 34.98 -4.05
CA GLU A 313 -12.69 35.00 -4.73
C GLU A 313 -13.30 33.60 -4.67
N ASP A 314 -14.44 33.48 -4.01
CA ASP A 314 -15.22 32.24 -4.03
C ASP A 314 -15.76 32.00 -5.44
N GLN A 315 -15.25 30.96 -6.09
CA GLN A 315 -15.59 30.60 -7.48
C GLN A 315 -17.07 30.29 -7.71
N THR A 316 -17.82 30.05 -6.64
CA THR A 316 -19.26 29.74 -6.68
C THR A 316 -20.13 30.97 -6.53
N SER A 317 -19.71 31.96 -5.72
CA SER A 317 -20.49 33.16 -5.41
C SER A 317 -19.95 34.45 -6.06
N ALA A 318 -18.76 34.39 -6.66
CA ALA A 318 -17.98 35.54 -7.12
C ALA A 318 -17.73 36.59 -6.02
N GLN A 319 -17.88 36.19 -4.76
CA GLN A 319 -17.71 37.07 -3.61
C GLN A 319 -16.24 37.05 -3.17
N VAL A 320 -15.70 38.24 -2.99
CA VAL A 320 -14.28 38.45 -2.67
C VAL A 320 -14.16 38.60 -1.16
N TYR A 321 -13.38 37.72 -0.54
CA TYR A 321 -13.09 37.72 0.88
C TYR A 321 -11.63 38.09 1.10
N SER A 322 -11.36 39.04 1.99
CA SER A 322 -10.00 39.28 2.45
C SER A 322 -9.50 38.11 3.29
N ARG A 323 -8.18 37.94 3.37
CA ARG A 323 -7.57 36.95 4.28
C ARG A 323 -7.98 37.14 5.73
N GLU A 324 -8.25 38.37 6.15
CA GLU A 324 -8.70 38.70 7.50
C GLU A 324 -10.15 38.26 7.73
N GLU A 325 -11.02 38.45 6.73
CA GLU A 325 -12.41 37.98 6.76
C GLU A 325 -12.50 36.46 6.82
N ILE A 326 -11.65 35.74 6.06
CA ILE A 326 -11.59 34.28 6.13
C ILE A 326 -11.18 33.82 7.54
N ALA A 327 -10.13 34.41 8.10
CA ALA A 327 -9.68 34.06 9.46
C ALA A 327 -10.77 34.31 10.51
N ASN A 328 -11.54 35.41 10.36
CA ASN A 328 -12.67 35.72 11.23
C ASN A 328 -13.83 34.72 11.07
N LEU A 329 -14.12 34.27 9.85
CA LEU A 329 -15.15 33.25 9.58
C LEU A 329 -14.75 31.88 10.13
N GLU A 330 -13.48 31.48 9.99
CA GLU A 330 -12.93 30.24 10.56
C GLU A 330 -12.92 30.26 12.09
N GLN A 331 -12.68 31.42 12.71
CA GLN A 331 -12.84 31.59 14.15
C GLN A 331 -14.31 31.47 14.57
N ARG A 332 -15.22 32.09 13.83
CA ARG A 332 -16.66 32.04 14.11
C ARG A 332 -17.23 30.63 14.00
N GLU A 333 -16.76 29.85 13.02
CA GLU A 333 -17.13 28.44 12.88
C GLU A 333 -16.70 27.62 14.10
N ARG A 334 -15.47 27.85 14.61
CA ARG A 334 -14.95 27.17 15.80
C ARG A 334 -15.79 27.48 17.04
N ASP A 335 -16.15 28.74 17.24
CA ASP A 335 -16.99 29.14 18.38
C ASP A 335 -18.38 28.50 18.30
N LEU A 336 -18.98 28.43 17.11
CA LEU A 336 -20.29 27.80 16.90
C LEU A 336 -20.25 26.28 17.11
N ARG A 337 -19.17 25.62 16.71
CA ARG A 337 -18.97 24.17 16.96
C ARG A 337 -18.84 23.88 18.46
N ALA A 338 -18.13 24.71 19.21
CA ALA A 338 -18.00 24.55 20.66
C ALA A 338 -19.36 24.65 21.38
N VAL A 339 -20.22 25.59 20.96
CA VAL A 339 -21.59 25.72 21.51
C VAL A 339 -22.45 24.49 21.18
N LEU A 340 -22.30 23.91 19.99
CA LEU A 340 -23.00 22.69 19.57
C LEU A 340 -22.54 21.45 20.35
N GLU A 341 -21.27 21.39 20.74
CA GLU A 341 -20.72 20.29 21.55
C GLU A 341 -21.20 20.37 23.01
N GLU A 342 -21.32 21.57 23.58
CA GLU A 342 -21.90 21.78 24.91
C GLU A 342 -23.38 21.39 24.99
N GLN A 343 -24.16 21.64 23.92
CA GLN A 343 -25.59 21.30 23.88
C GLN A 343 -25.87 19.80 23.66
N ASN A 344 -24.88 19.03 23.18
CA ASN A 344 -25.05 17.61 22.84
C ASN A 344 -24.36 16.64 23.82
N ALA A 345 -23.88 17.10 24.97
CA ALA A 345 -23.28 16.22 25.97
C ALA A 345 -24.33 15.29 26.62
N PRO A 346 -24.22 13.95 26.49
CA PRO A 346 -25.17 13.03 27.11
C PRO A 346 -24.92 12.91 28.62
N THR A 347 -25.97 13.10 29.42
CA THR A 347 -26.01 12.77 30.85
C THR A 347 -25.88 11.26 31.06
N TYR A 348 -24.73 10.82 31.60
CA TYR A 348 -24.49 9.42 31.96
C TYR A 348 -25.11 9.09 33.33
N HIS A 349 -26.10 8.20 33.35
CA HIS A 349 -26.45 7.43 34.53
C HIS A 349 -25.55 6.19 34.63
N SER A 350 -24.98 5.98 35.81
CA SER A 350 -24.12 4.85 36.14
C SER A 350 -24.92 3.55 36.31
N SER A 351 -24.59 2.52 35.53
CA SER A 351 -24.82 1.14 35.93
C SER A 351 -23.70 0.24 35.40
N SER A 352 -23.02 -0.41 36.33
CA SER A 352 -21.89 -1.32 36.18
C SER A 352 -22.27 -2.70 35.63
N SER A 353 -21.54 -3.18 34.60
CA SER A 353 -21.05 -4.57 34.50
C SER A 353 -20.00 -4.69 33.38
N PRO A 354 -18.93 -5.49 33.56
CA PRO A 354 -17.80 -5.54 32.63
C PRO A 354 -18.03 -6.60 31.54
N ALA A 355 -18.32 -6.15 30.31
CA ALA A 355 -18.23 -7.01 29.14
C ALA A 355 -16.80 -6.96 28.58
N THR A 356 -16.09 -8.07 28.70
CA THR A 356 -14.81 -8.35 28.06
C THR A 356 -14.95 -8.24 26.54
N SER A 357 -14.40 -7.17 25.96
CA SER A 357 -14.30 -7.01 24.51
C SER A 357 -12.82 -6.85 24.12
N ARG A 358 -12.23 -7.96 23.70
CA ARG A 358 -10.99 -8.01 22.91
C ARG A 358 -11.30 -7.44 21.52
N HIS A 359 -11.03 -6.16 21.26
CA HIS A 359 -11.13 -5.63 19.89
C HIS A 359 -9.77 -5.45 19.20
N ARG A 360 -9.56 -6.39 18.28
CA ARG A 360 -8.49 -6.55 17.27
C ARG A 360 -8.36 -5.31 16.38
N GLY A 361 -7.10 -5.00 16.03
CA GLY A 361 -6.73 -3.84 15.23
C GLY A 361 -7.24 -3.86 13.79
N LYS A 362 -7.79 -2.72 13.36
CA LYS A 362 -8.04 -2.39 11.95
C LYS A 362 -6.70 -2.02 11.28
N ARG A 363 -6.30 -2.79 10.26
CA ARG A 363 -5.11 -2.54 9.42
C ARG A 363 -5.59 -2.26 7.98
N PHE A 364 -5.18 -1.09 7.48
CA PHE A 364 -5.15 -0.59 6.10
C PHE A 364 -6.45 -0.60 5.27
N VAL A 365 -6.54 0.40 4.39
CA VAL A 365 -7.79 1.00 3.89
C VAL A 365 -8.57 0.08 2.95
N GLY A 366 -9.66 -0.42 3.49
CA GLY A 366 -10.86 -0.97 2.85
C GLY A 366 -11.82 -1.34 3.99
N ASP A 367 -13.11 -1.05 3.88
CA ASP A 367 -14.13 -1.48 4.88
C ASP A 367 -14.27 -3.01 4.98
N GLU A 368 -13.42 -3.76 4.28
CA GLU A 368 -13.64 -5.12 3.88
C GLU A 368 -12.40 -5.92 4.28
N VAL A 369 -12.31 -6.23 5.57
CA VAL A 369 -11.54 -7.39 6.00
C VAL A 369 -12.52 -8.54 6.00
N GLY A 370 -12.18 -9.62 5.32
CA GLY A 370 -13.10 -10.72 4.99
C GLY A 370 -13.72 -11.49 6.14
N LEU A 371 -13.35 -11.09 7.35
CA LEU A 371 -13.67 -11.72 8.62
C LEU A 371 -15.10 -11.48 9.07
N ASN A 372 -15.81 -10.45 8.59
CA ASN A 372 -17.17 -10.17 9.06
C ASN A 372 -18.16 -11.29 8.72
N LEU A 373 -18.07 -11.89 7.53
CA LEU A 373 -18.94 -13.02 7.16
C LEU A 373 -18.59 -14.29 7.93
N PHE A 374 -17.31 -14.64 8.01
CA PHE A 374 -16.86 -15.80 8.77
C PHE A 374 -17.25 -15.64 10.24
N GLN A 375 -16.95 -14.49 10.85
CA GLN A 375 -17.32 -14.20 12.23
C GLN A 375 -18.84 -14.19 12.45
N PHE A 376 -19.64 -13.78 11.45
CA PHE A 376 -21.10 -13.95 11.46
C PHE A 376 -21.52 -15.43 11.40
N MET A 377 -20.98 -16.22 10.47
CA MET A 377 -21.22 -17.67 10.35
C MET A 377 -20.83 -18.42 11.65
N PHE A 378 -19.65 -18.11 12.20
CA PHE A 378 -19.10 -18.67 13.44
C PHE A 378 -19.66 -18.02 14.71
N SER A 379 -20.61 -17.08 14.64
CA SER A 379 -21.27 -16.52 15.84
C SER A 379 -22.57 -17.25 16.19
N SER A 380 -23.16 -17.99 15.24
CA SER A 380 -24.41 -18.72 15.46
C SER A 380 -24.12 -20.12 16.02
N SER A 381 -24.52 -20.37 17.27
CA SER A 381 -24.40 -21.68 17.91
C SER A 381 -25.15 -22.78 17.14
N ALA A 382 -26.34 -22.47 16.62
CA ALA A 382 -27.13 -23.37 15.75
C ALA A 382 -26.43 -23.71 14.43
N TRP A 383 -25.65 -22.77 13.88
CA TRP A 383 -24.86 -22.97 12.66
C TRP A 383 -23.68 -23.91 12.92
N LYS A 384 -23.00 -23.78 14.07
CA LYS A 384 -21.84 -24.62 14.42
C LYS A 384 -22.24 -26.07 14.68
N SER A 385 -23.32 -26.29 15.44
CA SER A 385 -23.79 -27.63 15.81
C SER A 385 -24.36 -28.43 14.65
N SER A 386 -24.86 -27.78 13.59
CA SER A 386 -25.39 -28.45 12.40
C SER A 386 -24.33 -28.73 11.31
N ARG A 387 -23.09 -28.20 11.44
CA ARG A 387 -22.13 -28.13 10.32
C ARG A 387 -20.67 -28.45 10.68
N GLN A 388 -20.44 -29.28 11.71
CA GLN A 388 -19.11 -29.76 12.15
C GLN A 388 -18.19 -30.28 11.03
N ARG A 389 -18.74 -30.85 9.95
CA ARG A 389 -17.95 -31.39 8.83
C ARG A 389 -17.40 -30.31 7.88
N LEU A 390 -18.14 -29.23 7.63
CA LEU A 390 -17.65 -28.05 6.90
C LEU A 390 -16.56 -27.33 7.71
N LEU A 391 -16.75 -27.26 9.03
CA LEU A 391 -15.75 -26.75 9.97
C LEU A 391 -14.43 -27.55 9.88
N GLN A 392 -14.50 -28.88 9.81
CA GLN A 392 -13.32 -29.73 9.61
C GLN A 392 -12.61 -29.49 8.27
N CYS A 393 -13.34 -29.23 7.18
CA CYS A 393 -12.75 -28.88 5.90
C CYS A 393 -12.05 -27.51 5.91
N LEU A 394 -12.63 -26.53 6.61
CA LEU A 394 -12.05 -25.19 6.79
C LEU A 394 -10.92 -25.16 7.82
N ALA A 395 -10.88 -26.10 8.77
CA ALA A 395 -9.77 -26.26 9.71
C ALA A 395 -8.50 -26.82 9.05
N TYR A 396 -8.62 -27.46 7.89
CA TYR A 396 -7.47 -27.98 7.18
C TYR A 396 -6.65 -26.83 6.59
N LYS A 397 -5.43 -26.63 7.12
CA LYS A 397 -4.46 -25.68 6.60
C LYS A 397 -3.63 -26.34 5.49
N PRO A 398 -3.95 -26.14 4.19
CA PRO A 398 -3.20 -26.78 3.14
C PRO A 398 -1.80 -26.17 3.14
N LYS A 399 -0.79 -26.98 3.47
CA LYS A 399 0.61 -26.59 3.22
C LYS A 399 0.74 -26.36 1.72
N ILE A 400 1.36 -25.25 1.33
CA ILE A 400 1.80 -25.07 -0.06
C ILE A 400 2.66 -26.28 -0.39
N ALA A 401 2.19 -27.13 -1.30
CA ALA A 401 2.93 -28.29 -1.71
C ALA A 401 4.20 -27.80 -2.42
N GLU A 402 5.35 -27.93 -1.75
CA GLU A 402 6.62 -27.74 -2.43
C GLU A 402 6.73 -28.83 -3.50
N PRO A 403 6.90 -28.47 -4.79
CA PRO A 403 7.07 -29.47 -5.81
C PRO A 403 8.29 -30.33 -5.44
N LEU A 404 8.14 -31.66 -5.43
CA LEU A 404 9.23 -32.64 -5.32
C LEU A 404 10.12 -32.65 -6.57
N ALA A 405 10.42 -31.47 -7.12
CA ALA A 405 11.20 -31.30 -8.33
C ALA A 405 12.67 -31.12 -7.96
N THR A 406 13.52 -31.93 -8.58
CA THR A 406 14.97 -31.79 -8.49
C THR A 406 15.49 -30.79 -9.52
N GLN A 407 16.69 -30.28 -9.31
CA GLN A 407 17.34 -29.38 -10.27
C GLN A 407 17.50 -30.07 -11.63
N HIS A 408 17.05 -29.41 -12.68
CA HIS A 408 17.23 -29.91 -14.04
C HIS A 408 18.61 -29.53 -14.59
N ARG A 409 19.20 -30.43 -15.37
CA ARG A 409 20.33 -30.08 -16.25
C ARG A 409 19.81 -29.32 -17.47
N LEU A 410 20.71 -28.70 -18.22
CA LEU A 410 20.36 -28.15 -19.53
C LEU A 410 19.73 -29.27 -20.39
N PRO A 411 18.55 -29.04 -20.98
CA PRO A 411 17.91 -30.03 -21.84
C PRO A 411 18.70 -30.20 -23.15
N PRO A 412 18.54 -31.35 -23.83
CA PRO A 412 19.03 -31.54 -25.20
C PRO A 412 18.58 -30.42 -26.14
N LEU A 413 19.37 -30.11 -27.17
CA LEU A 413 19.17 -28.94 -28.05
C LEU A 413 17.79 -28.91 -28.73
N ASP A 414 17.24 -30.06 -29.10
CA ASP A 414 15.90 -30.20 -29.68
C ASP A 414 14.80 -29.75 -28.69
N MET A 415 14.86 -30.23 -27.45
CA MET A 415 13.94 -29.82 -26.39
C MET A 415 14.14 -28.34 -26.00
N ALA A 416 15.40 -27.90 -25.92
CA ALA A 416 15.75 -26.51 -25.64
C ALA A 416 15.15 -25.54 -26.68
N THR A 417 15.25 -25.92 -27.96
CA THR A 417 14.69 -25.15 -29.08
C THR A 417 13.16 -25.11 -29.02
N GLN A 418 12.50 -26.21 -28.62
CA GLN A 418 11.06 -26.25 -28.45
C GLN A 418 10.59 -25.34 -27.30
N LEU A 419 11.26 -25.39 -26.14
CA LEU A 419 10.98 -24.53 -25.00
C LEU A 419 11.16 -23.05 -25.36
N LEU A 420 12.25 -22.71 -26.04
CA LEU A 420 12.52 -21.34 -26.49
C LEU A 420 11.44 -20.86 -27.47
N LYS A 421 11.10 -21.66 -28.48
CA LYS A 421 10.03 -21.33 -29.44
C LYS A 421 8.69 -21.12 -28.75
N PHE A 422 8.37 -21.94 -27.75
CA PHE A 422 7.13 -21.80 -26.97
C PHE A 422 7.10 -20.53 -26.12
N TYR A 423 8.24 -20.12 -25.55
CA TYR A 423 8.35 -18.84 -24.84
C TYR A 423 8.14 -17.65 -25.78
N LEU A 424 8.84 -17.66 -26.91
CA LEU A 424 8.83 -16.58 -27.91
C LEU A 424 7.44 -16.42 -28.54
N ASN A 425 6.79 -17.52 -28.91
CA ASN A 425 5.42 -17.53 -29.46
C ASN A 425 4.35 -17.49 -28.37
N GLY A 426 4.66 -17.04 -27.16
CA GLY A 426 3.74 -17.10 -26.05
C GLY A 426 4.00 -15.95 -25.09
N SER A 427 4.70 -16.25 -24.00
CA SER A 427 4.96 -15.26 -22.95
C SER A 427 5.63 -13.99 -23.48
N HIS A 428 6.54 -14.09 -24.45
CA HIS A 428 7.27 -12.94 -24.99
C HIS A 428 6.37 -11.99 -25.79
N VAL A 429 5.37 -12.49 -26.54
CA VAL A 429 4.40 -11.68 -27.29
C VAL A 429 3.70 -10.66 -26.38
N MET A 430 3.32 -11.10 -25.18
CA MET A 430 2.64 -10.26 -24.21
C MET A 430 3.62 -9.56 -23.25
N HIS A 431 4.84 -10.08 -23.08
CA HIS A 431 5.83 -9.57 -22.13
C HIS A 431 7.23 -9.41 -22.76
N PRO A 432 7.40 -8.51 -23.74
CA PRO A 432 8.62 -8.38 -24.53
C PRO A 432 9.70 -7.49 -23.85
N PHE A 433 9.96 -7.68 -22.55
CA PHE A 433 10.97 -6.89 -21.81
C PHE A 433 12.42 -7.35 -22.03
N LEU A 434 12.59 -8.53 -22.62
CA LEU A 434 13.86 -9.04 -23.17
C LEU A 434 13.86 -8.85 -24.69
N LEU A 435 15.00 -8.48 -25.27
CA LEU A 435 15.10 -8.36 -26.73
C LEU A 435 15.36 -9.73 -27.37
N TYR A 436 14.82 -9.96 -28.57
CA TYR A 436 14.95 -11.24 -29.26
C TYR A 436 16.43 -11.58 -29.54
N ASN A 437 17.19 -10.60 -30.04
CA ASN A 437 18.62 -10.75 -30.33
C ASN A 437 19.43 -11.17 -29.09
N GLN A 438 19.15 -10.56 -27.93
CA GLN A 438 19.79 -10.91 -26.66
C GLN A 438 19.47 -12.34 -26.23
N ILE A 439 18.19 -12.75 -26.34
CA ILE A 439 17.78 -14.12 -26.01
C ILE A 439 18.50 -15.13 -26.91
N MET A 440 18.51 -14.88 -28.24
CA MET A 440 19.14 -15.78 -29.20
C MET A 440 20.64 -15.86 -28.99
N GLN A 441 21.31 -14.73 -28.74
CA GLN A 441 22.74 -14.69 -28.45
C GLN A 441 23.08 -15.50 -27.19
N SER A 442 22.33 -15.35 -26.09
CA SER A 442 22.53 -16.14 -24.87
C SER A 442 22.27 -17.63 -25.12
N PHE A 443 21.23 -17.98 -25.89
CA PHE A 443 20.92 -19.36 -26.25
C PHE A 443 22.04 -20.01 -27.09
N ASP A 444 22.46 -19.34 -28.15
CA ASP A 444 23.55 -19.80 -29.03
C ASP A 444 24.85 -19.94 -28.25
N THR A 445 25.18 -18.98 -27.39
CA THR A 445 26.38 -19.05 -26.54
C THR A 445 26.36 -20.29 -25.64
N ILE A 446 25.23 -20.65 -25.04
CA ILE A 446 25.14 -21.82 -24.16
C ILE A 446 25.25 -23.13 -24.95
N TYR A 447 24.62 -23.23 -26.12
CA TYR A 447 24.48 -24.49 -26.87
C TYR A 447 25.53 -24.72 -27.95
N GLN A 448 26.25 -23.69 -28.40
CA GLN A 448 27.35 -23.82 -29.37
C GLN A 448 28.72 -23.97 -28.69
N THR A 449 28.86 -23.62 -27.41
CA THR A 449 30.12 -23.79 -26.66
C THR A 449 30.32 -25.27 -26.30
N GLN A 450 31.54 -25.80 -26.50
CA GLN A 450 31.87 -27.20 -26.18
C GLN A 450 31.70 -27.54 -24.68
N GLU A 451 31.74 -26.54 -23.81
CA GLU A 451 31.46 -26.66 -22.38
C GLU A 451 30.41 -25.63 -21.92
N PRO A 452 29.10 -25.97 -21.91
CA PRO A 452 28.01 -25.07 -21.51
C PRO A 452 28.10 -24.55 -20.06
N GLN A 453 28.96 -25.17 -19.24
CA GLN A 453 29.21 -24.77 -17.85
C GLN A 453 30.14 -23.55 -17.74
N GLN A 454 30.82 -23.16 -18.82
CA GLN A 454 31.68 -21.97 -18.88
C GLN A 454 30.93 -20.71 -19.34
N SER A 455 29.64 -20.83 -19.71
CA SER A 455 28.81 -19.68 -20.10
C SER A 455 28.56 -18.74 -18.92
N SER A 456 28.32 -17.46 -19.22
CA SER A 456 28.08 -16.42 -18.21
C SER A 456 26.95 -16.82 -17.24
N PRO A 457 27.10 -16.58 -15.93
CA PRO A 457 26.00 -16.75 -14.96
C PRO A 457 24.71 -16.04 -15.36
N GLN A 458 24.81 -14.87 -16.04
CA GLN A 458 23.66 -14.10 -16.53
C GLN A 458 22.92 -14.81 -17.67
N ASP A 459 23.65 -15.37 -18.64
CA ASP A 459 23.06 -16.12 -19.75
C ASP A 459 22.36 -17.38 -19.23
N MET A 460 23.05 -18.11 -18.33
CA MET A 460 22.53 -19.32 -17.71
C MET A 460 21.24 -19.04 -16.94
N PHE A 461 21.23 -18.00 -16.11
CA PHE A 461 20.03 -17.59 -15.38
C PHE A 461 18.87 -17.25 -16.34
N THR A 462 19.14 -16.42 -17.34
CA THR A 462 18.12 -15.93 -18.28
C THR A 462 17.49 -17.08 -19.06
N ILE A 463 18.29 -17.97 -19.64
CA ILE A 463 17.79 -19.09 -20.45
C ILE A 463 17.08 -20.13 -19.59
N LEU A 464 17.59 -20.45 -18.40
CA LEU A 464 16.90 -21.38 -17.48
C LEU A 464 15.56 -20.81 -16.98
N MET A 465 15.47 -19.50 -16.74
CA MET A 465 14.19 -18.86 -16.40
C MET A 465 13.21 -18.84 -17.57
N ILE A 466 13.68 -18.61 -18.80
CA ILE A 466 12.88 -18.73 -20.03
C ILE A 466 12.31 -20.14 -20.15
N PHE A 467 13.14 -21.17 -19.94
CA PHE A 467 12.70 -22.57 -19.93
C PHE A 467 11.69 -22.84 -18.81
N ALA A 468 11.93 -22.32 -17.60
CA ALA A 468 11.00 -22.48 -16.48
C ALA A 468 9.62 -21.90 -16.80
N VAL A 469 9.54 -20.71 -17.39
CA VAL A 469 8.29 -20.06 -17.79
C VAL A 469 7.59 -20.82 -18.92
N ALA A 470 8.32 -21.20 -19.98
CA ALA A 470 7.77 -21.97 -21.09
C ALA A 470 7.23 -23.33 -20.65
N ALA A 471 7.99 -24.01 -19.80
CA ALA A 471 7.66 -25.33 -19.29
C ALA A 471 6.36 -25.34 -18.48
N VAL A 472 5.89 -24.23 -17.90
CA VAL A 472 4.64 -24.21 -17.12
C VAL A 472 3.46 -24.69 -17.96
N THR A 473 3.21 -24.02 -19.08
CA THR A 473 2.05 -24.32 -19.92
C THR A 473 2.26 -25.64 -20.65
N MET A 474 3.48 -25.93 -21.12
CA MET A 474 3.79 -27.19 -21.80
C MET A 474 3.59 -28.40 -20.87
N HIS A 475 4.06 -28.33 -19.62
CA HIS A 475 3.90 -29.40 -18.63
C HIS A 475 2.42 -29.61 -18.28
N ARG A 476 1.68 -28.52 -18.05
CA ARG A 476 0.24 -28.59 -17.75
C ARG A 476 -0.59 -29.13 -18.92
N GLN A 477 -0.14 -28.93 -20.15
CA GLN A 477 -0.72 -29.51 -21.36
C GLN A 477 -0.23 -30.94 -21.63
N GLY A 478 0.63 -31.51 -20.79
CA GLY A 478 1.20 -32.85 -20.97
C GLY A 478 2.20 -32.97 -22.13
N LYS A 479 2.69 -31.85 -22.68
CA LYS A 479 3.65 -31.83 -23.80
C LYS A 479 5.07 -32.20 -23.37
N ILE A 480 5.41 -31.97 -22.09
CA ILE A 480 6.70 -32.33 -21.50
C ILE A 480 6.46 -33.03 -20.16
N ARG A 481 7.38 -33.93 -19.78
CA ARG A 481 7.32 -34.64 -18.50
C ARG A 481 8.02 -33.86 -17.39
N GLU A 482 9.05 -33.12 -17.76
CA GLU A 482 9.88 -32.28 -16.91
C GLU A 482 9.04 -31.22 -16.21
N HIS A 483 9.14 -31.16 -14.88
CA HIS A 483 8.42 -30.17 -14.10
C HIS A 483 9.09 -28.79 -14.21
N PRO A 484 8.36 -27.70 -14.46
CA PRO A 484 8.93 -26.35 -14.70
C PRO A 484 9.79 -25.83 -13.52
N TYR A 485 9.44 -26.22 -12.29
CA TYR A 485 10.18 -25.85 -11.07
C TYR A 485 11.64 -26.34 -11.08
N GLY A 486 11.96 -27.44 -11.78
CA GLY A 486 13.33 -27.93 -11.87
C GLY A 486 14.27 -26.97 -12.61
N TYR A 487 13.78 -26.29 -13.65
CA TYR A 487 14.53 -25.23 -14.35
C TYR A 487 14.64 -23.96 -13.49
N TYR A 488 13.58 -23.60 -12.78
CA TYR A 488 13.60 -22.48 -11.83
C TYR A 488 14.67 -22.68 -10.75
N LEU A 489 14.71 -23.86 -10.11
CA LEU A 489 15.73 -24.18 -9.10
C LEU A 489 17.15 -24.12 -9.67
N SER A 490 17.35 -24.58 -10.90
CA SER A 490 18.65 -24.48 -11.57
C SER A 490 19.03 -23.02 -11.83
N ALA A 491 18.08 -22.17 -12.24
CA ALA A 491 18.32 -20.74 -12.44
C ALA A 491 18.70 -20.05 -11.12
N MET A 492 17.99 -20.34 -10.03
CA MET A 492 18.20 -19.67 -8.73
C MET A 492 19.61 -19.84 -8.16
N ARG A 493 20.39 -20.84 -8.60
CA ARG A 493 21.80 -21.02 -8.23
C ARG A 493 22.70 -19.87 -8.67
N TYR A 494 22.33 -19.18 -9.75
CA TYR A 494 23.08 -18.08 -10.31
C TYR A 494 22.64 -16.73 -9.76
N LEU A 495 21.51 -16.65 -9.03
CA LEU A 495 20.94 -15.39 -8.55
C LEU A 495 21.91 -14.57 -7.69
N GLY A 496 22.73 -15.24 -6.87
CA GLY A 496 23.76 -14.57 -6.04
C GLY A 496 24.99 -14.09 -6.82
N GLN A 497 25.13 -14.46 -8.10
CA GLN A 497 26.26 -14.12 -8.96
C GLN A 497 25.92 -13.05 -10.00
N ILE A 498 24.65 -12.64 -10.08
CA ILE A 498 24.12 -11.72 -11.09
C ILE A 498 23.45 -10.51 -10.43
N PRO A 499 23.30 -9.38 -11.15
CA PRO A 499 22.52 -8.25 -10.66
C PRO A 499 21.06 -8.65 -10.43
N HIS A 500 20.51 -8.33 -9.25
CA HIS A 500 19.12 -8.66 -8.91
C HIS A 500 18.38 -7.56 -8.11
N THR A 501 19.02 -6.41 -7.85
CA THR A 501 18.40 -5.27 -7.14
C THR A 501 18.67 -3.90 -7.78
N LYS A 502 19.57 -3.81 -8.76
CA LYS A 502 19.97 -2.56 -9.41
C LYS A 502 20.24 -2.78 -10.90
N GLY A 503 20.08 -1.71 -11.67
CA GLY A 503 20.36 -1.69 -13.10
C GLY A 503 19.32 -2.42 -13.95
N LYS A 504 19.47 -2.27 -15.28
CA LYS A 504 18.55 -2.82 -16.29
C LYS A 504 18.41 -4.35 -16.17
N GLU A 505 19.54 -5.05 -16.11
CA GLU A 505 19.60 -6.51 -15.98
C GLU A 505 18.94 -7.00 -14.69
N GLY A 506 19.15 -6.29 -13.57
CA GLY A 506 18.52 -6.62 -12.30
C GLY A 506 16.98 -6.58 -12.36
N VAL A 507 16.42 -5.57 -13.05
CA VAL A 507 14.97 -5.48 -13.26
C VAL A 507 14.47 -6.61 -14.16
N GLN A 508 15.18 -6.90 -15.25
CA GLN A 508 14.82 -8.01 -16.16
C GLN A 508 14.84 -9.36 -15.44
N ASN A 509 15.86 -9.60 -14.60
CA ASN A 509 15.97 -10.81 -13.79
C ASN A 509 14.81 -10.95 -12.79
N LEU A 510 14.45 -9.87 -12.10
CA LEU A 510 13.28 -9.86 -11.20
C LEU A 510 11.95 -10.04 -11.94
N LEU A 511 11.81 -9.48 -13.15
CA LEU A 511 10.62 -9.68 -13.99
C LEU A 511 10.48 -11.14 -14.41
N LEU A 512 11.56 -11.83 -14.78
CA LEU A 512 11.54 -13.27 -15.05
C LEU A 512 11.06 -14.07 -13.83
N VAL A 513 11.58 -13.76 -12.64
CA VAL A 513 11.15 -14.42 -11.38
C VAL A 513 9.69 -14.13 -11.09
N ALA A 514 9.24 -12.89 -11.27
CA ALA A 514 7.85 -12.50 -11.06
C ALA A 514 6.91 -13.22 -12.05
N ARG A 515 7.33 -13.40 -13.31
CA ARG A 515 6.56 -14.14 -14.33
C ARG A 515 6.40 -15.60 -13.96
N PHE A 516 7.46 -16.25 -13.49
CA PHE A 516 7.36 -17.61 -12.96
C PHE A 516 6.47 -17.66 -11.70
N GLY A 517 6.60 -16.64 -10.84
CA GLY A 517 5.82 -16.47 -9.60
C GLY A 517 4.32 -16.29 -9.79
N MET A 518 3.85 -15.99 -11.00
CA MET A 518 2.41 -16.00 -11.33
C MET A 518 1.79 -17.40 -11.26
N TYR A 519 2.60 -18.44 -11.45
CA TYR A 519 2.16 -19.82 -11.54
C TYR A 519 2.57 -20.66 -10.32
N HIS A 520 3.73 -20.36 -9.75
CA HIS A 520 4.32 -21.09 -8.62
C HIS A 520 4.72 -20.14 -7.49
N HIS A 521 4.83 -20.65 -6.27
CA HIS A 521 5.37 -19.86 -5.17
C HIS A 521 6.89 -19.69 -5.33
N VAL A 522 7.36 -18.46 -5.18
CA VAL A 522 8.78 -18.08 -5.31
C VAL A 522 9.35 -17.50 -4.00
N GLY A 523 8.69 -17.78 -2.87
CA GLY A 523 9.12 -17.34 -1.53
C GLY A 523 8.83 -15.87 -1.19
N THR A 524 8.36 -15.07 -2.13
CA THR A 524 7.96 -13.67 -1.92
C THR A 524 6.70 -13.31 -2.68
N SER A 525 6.03 -12.23 -2.28
CA SER A 525 4.83 -11.74 -2.95
C SER A 525 5.17 -11.06 -4.28
N LEU A 526 4.38 -11.32 -5.32
CA LEU A 526 4.52 -10.61 -6.60
C LEU A 526 4.34 -9.09 -6.47
N TRP A 527 3.54 -8.64 -5.50
CA TRP A 527 3.38 -7.22 -5.23
C TRP A 527 4.66 -6.58 -4.66
N GLU A 528 5.47 -7.35 -3.94
CA GLU A 528 6.79 -6.90 -3.47
C GLU A 528 7.76 -6.81 -4.65
N LEU A 529 7.83 -7.86 -5.47
CA LEU A 529 8.67 -7.88 -6.67
C LEU A 529 8.30 -6.75 -7.64
N ALA A 530 7.01 -6.53 -7.88
CA ALA A 530 6.52 -5.43 -8.71
C ALA A 530 6.99 -4.06 -8.21
N ARG A 531 6.95 -3.84 -6.88
CA ARG A 531 7.40 -2.60 -6.27
C ARG A 531 8.90 -2.40 -6.41
N GLN A 532 9.69 -3.47 -6.24
CA GLN A 532 11.15 -3.41 -6.41
C GLN A 532 11.50 -3.08 -7.87
N CYS A 533 10.88 -3.76 -8.84
CA CYS A 533 11.06 -3.47 -10.26
C CYS A 533 10.69 -2.01 -10.59
N MET A 534 9.53 -1.53 -10.13
CA MET A 534 9.09 -0.17 -10.40
C MET A 534 10.03 0.88 -9.77
N ARG A 535 10.48 0.67 -8.53
CA ARG A 535 11.43 1.58 -7.87
C ARG A 535 12.77 1.66 -8.60
N ALA A 536 13.29 0.53 -9.07
CA ALA A 536 14.51 0.51 -9.88
C ALA A 536 14.33 1.26 -11.22
N CYS A 537 13.18 1.10 -11.88
CA CYS A 537 12.85 1.88 -13.08
C CYS A 537 12.74 3.39 -12.80
N ILE A 538 12.25 3.78 -11.63
CA ILE A 538 12.19 5.19 -11.20
C ILE A 538 13.60 5.74 -10.96
N GLU A 539 14.47 4.98 -10.27
CA GLU A 539 15.86 5.35 -10.02
C GLU A 539 16.66 5.52 -11.32
N MET A 540 16.36 4.72 -12.34
CA MET A 540 16.94 4.84 -13.69
C MET A 540 16.21 5.84 -14.60
N GLU A 541 15.21 6.56 -14.06
CA GLU A 541 14.41 7.55 -14.77
C GLU A 541 13.66 7.03 -16.00
N TYR A 542 13.38 5.72 -16.11
CA TYR A 542 12.68 5.14 -17.26
C TYR A 542 11.21 5.58 -17.39
N HIS A 543 10.66 6.22 -16.36
CA HIS A 543 9.34 6.83 -16.34
C HIS A 543 9.29 8.22 -17.01
N LEU A 544 10.44 8.80 -17.34
CA LEU A 544 10.61 10.13 -17.93
C LEU A 544 11.19 10.04 -19.35
N PRO A 545 10.96 11.05 -20.21
CA PRO A 545 11.70 11.17 -21.46
C PRO A 545 13.20 11.41 -21.18
N PRO A 546 14.11 10.99 -22.09
CA PRO A 546 15.55 11.18 -21.90
C PRO A 546 15.91 12.67 -21.79
N ILE A 547 16.73 13.04 -20.79
CA ILE A 547 17.12 14.44 -20.52
C ILE A 547 17.87 15.07 -21.71
N MET A 548 18.68 14.29 -22.43
CA MET A 548 19.44 14.73 -23.60
C MET A 548 19.05 13.87 -24.82
N PRO A 549 18.21 14.39 -25.73
CA PRO A 549 17.88 13.72 -26.99
C PRO A 549 19.16 13.38 -27.77
N GLY A 550 19.34 12.12 -28.18
CA GLY A 550 20.49 11.66 -28.98
C GLY A 550 21.66 11.04 -28.20
N ARG A 551 21.66 11.05 -26.85
CA ARG A 551 22.71 10.40 -26.05
C ARG A 551 22.53 8.89 -25.89
N ILE A 552 21.28 8.42 -25.99
CA ILE A 552 20.93 6.99 -26.01
C ILE A 552 20.47 6.63 -27.44
N SER A 553 20.80 5.43 -27.89
CA SER A 553 20.30 4.94 -29.18
C SER A 553 18.78 4.75 -29.14
N ASP A 554 18.12 4.81 -30.30
CA ASP A 554 16.69 4.53 -30.39
C ASP A 554 16.37 3.09 -29.93
N GLU A 555 17.29 2.15 -30.16
CA GLU A 555 17.23 0.78 -29.64
C GLU A 555 17.20 0.75 -28.11
N GLU A 556 18.13 1.43 -27.47
CA GLU A 556 18.17 1.48 -26.01
C GLU A 556 16.94 2.18 -25.41
N LYS A 557 16.49 3.28 -26.04
CA LYS A 557 15.27 3.98 -25.63
C LYS A 557 14.05 3.06 -25.65
N GLN A 558 13.84 2.36 -26.77
CA GLN A 558 12.73 1.43 -26.94
C GLN A 558 12.81 0.26 -25.97
N HIS A 559 14.01 -0.26 -25.69
CA HIS A 559 14.18 -1.32 -24.69
C HIS A 559 13.82 -0.86 -23.28
N ASN A 560 14.28 0.33 -22.88
CA ASN A 560 13.95 0.92 -21.58
C ASN A 560 12.43 1.15 -21.42
N GLN A 561 11.76 1.59 -22.49
CA GLN A 561 10.30 1.73 -22.54
C GLN A 561 9.60 0.37 -22.32
N ARG A 562 10.03 -0.68 -23.01
CA ARG A 562 9.48 -2.04 -22.84
C ARG A 562 9.60 -2.51 -21.37
N ILE A 563 10.76 -2.32 -20.75
CA ILE A 563 11.01 -2.69 -19.35
C ILE A 563 10.11 -1.89 -18.40
N PHE A 564 10.02 -0.58 -18.56
CA PHE A 564 9.18 0.27 -17.72
C PHE A 564 7.71 -0.12 -17.80
N TRP A 565 7.17 -0.25 -19.02
CA TRP A 565 5.76 -0.56 -19.22
C TRP A 565 5.41 -1.99 -18.79
N GLU A 566 6.36 -2.92 -18.83
CA GLU A 566 6.20 -4.25 -18.24
C GLU A 566 6.11 -4.18 -16.70
N CYS A 567 6.97 -3.39 -16.05
CA CYS A 567 6.88 -3.14 -14.60
C CYS A 567 5.55 -2.48 -14.24
N TYR A 568 5.08 -1.53 -15.06
CA TYR A 568 3.79 -0.87 -14.90
C TYR A 568 2.64 -1.88 -14.94
N GLN A 569 2.63 -2.79 -15.92
CA GLN A 569 1.59 -3.83 -16.00
C GLN A 569 1.59 -4.73 -14.76
N LEU A 570 2.76 -5.17 -14.31
CA LEU A 570 2.88 -6.03 -13.13
C LEU A 570 2.40 -5.33 -11.85
N ASP A 571 2.76 -4.06 -11.66
CA ASP A 571 2.27 -3.26 -10.52
C ASP A 571 0.76 -3.05 -10.59
N ARG A 572 0.22 -2.59 -11.72
CA ARG A 572 -1.23 -2.37 -11.86
C ARG A 572 -2.02 -3.65 -11.65
N TYR A 573 -1.51 -4.78 -12.15
CA TYR A 573 -2.13 -6.08 -11.98
C TYR A 573 -2.15 -6.53 -10.51
N SER A 574 -0.98 -6.58 -9.86
CA SER A 574 -0.86 -7.07 -8.48
C SER A 574 -1.56 -6.15 -7.48
N SER A 575 -1.33 -4.83 -7.57
CA SER A 575 -1.89 -3.83 -6.68
C SER A 575 -3.42 -3.76 -6.77
N THR A 576 -4.01 -3.87 -7.97
CA THR A 576 -5.47 -3.89 -8.15
C THR A 576 -6.09 -5.14 -7.54
N THR A 577 -5.46 -6.29 -7.77
CA THR A 577 -5.94 -7.58 -7.26
C THR A 577 -5.93 -7.65 -5.73
N LEU A 578 -4.94 -7.00 -5.09
CA LEU A 578 -4.79 -6.95 -3.63
C LEU A 578 -5.50 -5.77 -2.95
N GLY A 579 -6.12 -4.86 -3.70
CA GLY A 579 -6.64 -3.62 -3.12
C GLY A 579 -5.54 -2.68 -2.55
N ARG A 580 -4.27 -2.85 -2.95
CA ARG A 580 -3.12 -2.04 -2.46
C ARG A 580 -2.76 -0.85 -3.35
N PRO A 581 -2.23 0.28 -2.83
CA PRO A 581 -1.81 1.42 -3.65
C PRO A 581 -0.80 1.05 -4.73
N PHE A 582 -0.84 1.78 -5.85
CA PHE A 582 0.13 1.66 -6.95
C PHE A 582 1.51 2.20 -6.56
N ALA A 583 2.57 1.67 -7.17
CA ALA A 583 3.95 2.07 -6.88
C ALA A 583 4.33 3.46 -7.43
N ILE A 584 3.65 3.93 -8.48
CA ILE A 584 3.80 5.26 -9.10
C ILE A 584 2.43 5.74 -9.59
N ALA A 585 2.11 7.02 -9.47
CA ALA A 585 0.86 7.58 -9.99
C ALA A 585 0.95 7.84 -11.50
N ASP A 586 -0.16 7.68 -12.23
CA ASP A 586 -0.16 7.84 -13.70
C ASP A 586 0.29 9.25 -14.15
N HIS A 587 0.03 10.29 -13.36
CA HIS A 587 0.41 11.66 -13.70
C HIS A 587 1.92 11.91 -13.65
N ASP A 588 2.67 11.08 -12.93
CA ASP A 588 4.14 11.14 -12.83
C ASP A 588 4.84 10.42 -13.99
N ILE A 589 4.09 9.69 -14.82
CA ILE A 589 4.63 8.96 -15.97
C ILE A 589 4.62 9.89 -17.18
N LYS A 590 5.79 10.20 -17.72
CA LYS A 590 5.99 11.08 -18.89
C LYS A 590 6.61 10.36 -20.09
N VAL A 591 7.08 9.14 -19.90
CA VAL A 591 7.61 8.32 -20.99
C VAL A 591 6.50 7.86 -21.94
N ASP A 592 6.77 7.89 -23.24
CA ASP A 592 5.84 7.38 -24.25
C ASP A 592 5.76 5.84 -24.26
N LEU A 593 4.69 5.31 -24.84
CA LEU A 593 4.61 3.90 -25.22
C LEU A 593 5.70 3.55 -26.23
N PRO A 594 6.20 2.30 -26.25
CA PRO A 594 7.16 1.88 -27.27
C PRO A 594 6.52 1.92 -28.67
N SER A 595 7.37 1.96 -29.69
CA SER A 595 6.96 1.86 -31.09
C SER A 595 6.27 0.52 -31.35
N ARG A 596 5.25 0.53 -32.21
CA ARG A 596 4.59 -0.71 -32.67
C ARG A 596 5.53 -1.61 -33.48
N VAL A 597 6.39 -1.00 -34.30
CA VAL A 597 7.47 -1.70 -35.01
C VAL A 597 8.59 -1.92 -34.00
N GLY A 598 8.79 -3.17 -33.61
CA GLY A 598 9.80 -3.56 -32.63
C GLY A 598 11.22 -3.40 -33.13
N LEU A 599 12.16 -3.44 -32.19
CA LEU A 599 13.60 -3.40 -32.42
C LEU A 599 14.15 -4.66 -33.10
N ASP A 600 13.35 -5.71 -33.14
CA ASP A 600 13.77 -7.07 -33.49
C ASP A 600 13.89 -7.31 -35.01
N ASN A 601 14.06 -6.25 -35.81
CA ASN A 601 14.28 -6.36 -37.26
C ASN A 601 15.78 -6.44 -37.60
N ALA A 602 16.31 -7.66 -37.75
CA ALA A 602 17.45 -7.92 -38.64
C ALA A 602 17.59 -9.41 -38.97
N THR A 603 17.48 -9.72 -40.27
CA THR A 603 17.99 -10.93 -40.96
C THR A 603 17.51 -12.31 -40.46
N SER A 604 16.67 -12.90 -41.30
CA SER A 604 16.48 -14.35 -41.48
C SER A 604 17.74 -15.17 -41.13
N ILE A 605 17.77 -15.79 -39.96
CA ILE A 605 18.58 -16.98 -39.70
C ILE A 605 17.62 -18.16 -39.72
N ALA A 606 17.94 -19.11 -40.60
CA ALA A 606 17.08 -20.18 -41.07
C ALA A 606 16.61 -21.14 -39.97
N LEU A 607 15.37 -20.99 -39.52
CA LEU A 607 14.60 -22.03 -38.83
C LEU A 607 13.29 -22.31 -39.60
N GLY A 608 13.43 -22.82 -40.83
CA GLY A 608 12.33 -23.40 -41.62
C GLY A 608 11.26 -22.42 -42.16
N PRO A 609 10.36 -22.89 -43.05
CA PRO A 609 9.51 -22.04 -43.89
C PRO A 609 8.23 -21.50 -43.20
N THR A 610 8.26 -21.28 -41.89
CA THR A 610 7.16 -20.61 -41.18
C THR A 610 7.71 -19.37 -40.50
N SER A 611 7.32 -18.21 -41.02
CA SER A 611 7.64 -16.85 -40.57
C SER A 611 7.56 -16.71 -39.04
N LEU A 612 8.65 -16.98 -38.34
CA LEU A 612 8.87 -16.65 -36.94
C LEU A 612 9.56 -15.30 -36.91
N THR A 613 8.82 -14.24 -36.54
CA THR A 613 9.30 -12.97 -35.97
C THR A 613 8.20 -11.93 -36.19
N SER A 614 7.24 -11.88 -35.29
CA SER A 614 6.45 -10.67 -35.19
C SER A 614 7.18 -9.74 -34.24
N SER A 615 7.96 -8.79 -34.77
CA SER A 615 8.44 -7.63 -34.03
C SER A 615 7.28 -6.70 -33.62
N ASP A 616 6.04 -7.12 -33.80
CA ASP A 616 4.82 -6.42 -33.46
C ASP A 616 4.62 -6.34 -31.95
N LEU A 617 4.68 -5.12 -31.42
CA LEU A 617 4.37 -4.84 -30.02
C LEU A 617 2.88 -4.53 -29.79
N SER A 618 2.00 -4.74 -30.77
CA SER A 618 0.57 -4.39 -30.67
C SER A 618 -0.11 -5.04 -29.48
N VAL A 619 0.09 -6.34 -29.25
CA VAL A 619 -0.48 -7.06 -28.09
C VAL A 619 -0.04 -6.44 -26.75
N PHE A 620 1.26 -6.18 -26.61
CA PHE A 620 1.84 -5.57 -25.40
C PHE A 620 1.28 -4.16 -25.16
N ILE A 621 1.36 -3.29 -26.18
CA ILE A 621 0.89 -1.90 -26.11
C ILE A 621 -0.60 -1.86 -25.79
N TYR A 622 -1.39 -2.69 -26.46
CA TYR A 622 -2.83 -2.77 -26.28
C TYR A 622 -3.21 -3.18 -24.85
N SER A 623 -2.45 -4.10 -24.27
CA SER A 623 -2.63 -4.53 -22.88
C SER A 623 -2.19 -3.47 -21.87
N VAL A 624 -1.11 -2.72 -22.14
CA VAL A 624 -0.70 -1.56 -21.33
C VAL A 624 -1.82 -0.51 -21.29
N GLN A 625 -2.44 -0.23 -22.44
CA GLN A 625 -3.56 0.72 -22.55
C GLN A 625 -4.75 0.28 -21.69
N LEU A 626 -5.09 -1.02 -21.67
CA LEU A 626 -6.10 -1.54 -20.75
C LEU A 626 -5.74 -1.25 -19.30
N ARG A 627 -4.48 -1.48 -18.89
CA ARG A 627 -4.03 -1.21 -17.51
C ARG A 627 -4.08 0.27 -17.14
N GLN A 628 -3.89 1.18 -18.10
CA GLN A 628 -4.11 2.62 -17.89
C GLN A 628 -5.59 2.92 -17.64
N ILE A 629 -6.51 2.29 -18.38
CA ILE A 629 -7.96 2.41 -18.11
C ILE A 629 -8.29 1.86 -16.72
N THR A 630 -7.83 0.65 -16.39
CA THR A 630 -8.03 0.04 -15.05
C THR A 630 -7.50 0.94 -13.93
N SER A 631 -6.35 1.57 -14.12
CA SER A 631 -5.74 2.50 -13.16
C SER A 631 -6.62 3.74 -12.91
N ARG A 632 -7.18 4.33 -13.97
CA ARG A 632 -8.12 5.46 -13.88
C ARG A 632 -9.44 5.06 -13.22
N ILE A 633 -9.99 3.90 -13.57
CA ILE A 633 -11.19 3.32 -12.94
C ILE A 633 -10.97 3.25 -11.43
N ARG A 634 -9.88 2.61 -11.02
CA ARG A 634 -9.57 2.41 -9.61
C ARG A 634 -9.37 3.71 -8.85
N SER A 635 -8.61 4.64 -9.42
CA SER A 635 -8.36 5.95 -8.80
C SER A 635 -9.67 6.73 -8.61
N LYS A 636 -10.58 6.69 -9.61
CA LYS A 636 -11.88 7.34 -9.52
C LYS A 636 -12.78 6.67 -8.47
N LEU A 637 -12.85 5.34 -8.43
CA LEU A 637 -13.61 4.60 -7.41
C LEU A 637 -13.12 4.89 -5.99
N LEU A 638 -11.80 4.94 -5.78
CA LEU A 638 -11.19 5.25 -4.48
C LEU A 638 -11.50 6.69 -4.05
N ALA A 639 -11.37 7.66 -4.95
CA ALA A 639 -11.70 9.05 -4.68
C ALA A 639 -13.18 9.24 -4.34
N MET A 640 -14.07 8.50 -5.00
CA MET A 640 -15.50 8.51 -4.67
C MET A 640 -15.76 7.88 -3.30
N SER A 641 -15.01 6.85 -2.89
CA SER A 641 -15.17 6.21 -1.58
C SER A 641 -14.61 7.01 -0.38
N SER A 642 -13.71 7.98 -0.61
CA SER A 642 -13.01 8.72 0.46
C SER A 642 -13.65 10.06 0.81
N SER A 643 -14.62 10.56 0.03
CA SER A 643 -15.39 11.75 0.38
C SER A 643 -16.28 11.47 1.60
N SER A 644 -16.37 12.42 2.54
CA SER A 644 -16.99 12.24 3.87
C SER A 644 -18.35 11.51 3.86
N HIS A 645 -18.61 10.71 4.92
CA HIS A 645 -19.84 9.93 5.10
C HIS A 645 -21.16 10.72 5.00
N GLU A 646 -21.12 12.06 5.12
CA GLU A 646 -22.30 12.93 4.98
C GLU A 646 -22.61 13.32 3.51
N GLN A 647 -21.61 13.43 2.63
CA GLN A 647 -21.81 13.80 1.22
C GLN A 647 -22.35 12.64 0.35
N HIS A 648 -22.08 11.39 0.73
CA HIS A 648 -22.49 10.17 0.02
C HIS A 648 -24.03 9.95 -0.03
N ARG A 649 -24.80 10.77 0.67
CA ARG A 649 -26.28 10.69 0.72
C ARG A 649 -26.99 11.69 -0.20
N SER A 650 -26.23 12.50 -0.96
CA SER A 650 -26.76 13.49 -1.91
C SER A 650 -27.10 12.88 -3.28
N PHE A 651 -28.13 13.41 -3.94
CA PHE A 651 -28.53 13.04 -5.32
C PHE A 651 -27.38 13.21 -6.33
N MET A 652 -26.55 14.25 -6.14
CA MET A 652 -25.42 14.55 -7.02
C MET A 652 -24.34 13.45 -6.98
N ALA A 653 -24.13 12.83 -5.82
CA ALA A 653 -23.15 11.75 -5.65
C ALA A 653 -23.57 10.48 -6.39
N THR A 654 -24.86 10.12 -6.35
CA THR A 654 -25.39 8.99 -7.13
C THR A 654 -25.26 9.24 -8.64
N GLY A 655 -25.61 10.45 -9.12
CA GLY A 655 -25.46 10.82 -10.53
C GLY A 655 -24.00 10.74 -11.02
N GLU A 656 -23.04 11.15 -10.18
CA GLU A 656 -21.61 11.06 -10.50
C GLU A 656 -21.13 9.60 -10.65
N ILE A 657 -21.65 8.67 -9.83
CA ILE A 657 -21.32 7.25 -9.96
C ILE A 657 -21.83 6.70 -11.30
N TYR A 658 -23.09 6.96 -11.66
CA TYR A 658 -23.65 6.52 -12.95
C TYR A 658 -22.91 7.12 -14.15
N ALA A 659 -22.59 8.42 -14.09
CA ALA A 659 -21.82 9.08 -15.14
C ALA A 659 -20.41 8.47 -15.29
N SER A 660 -19.75 8.16 -14.17
CA SER A 660 -18.45 7.50 -14.16
C SER A 660 -18.51 6.08 -14.72
N LEU A 661 -19.53 5.29 -14.34
CA LEU A 661 -19.77 3.96 -14.89
C LEU A 661 -19.96 4.01 -16.41
N HIS A 662 -20.87 4.87 -16.89
CA HIS A 662 -21.13 5.02 -18.33
C HIS A 662 -19.87 5.41 -19.10
N LYS A 663 -19.11 6.40 -18.59
CA LYS A 663 -17.86 6.85 -19.22
C LYS A 663 -16.86 5.70 -19.35
N PHE A 664 -16.58 4.97 -18.28
CA PHE A 664 -15.57 3.92 -18.32
C PHE A 664 -16.02 2.68 -19.08
N LEU A 665 -17.32 2.35 -19.08
CA LEU A 665 -17.87 1.30 -19.96
C LEU A 665 -17.62 1.66 -21.43
N ALA A 666 -17.90 2.90 -21.84
CA ALA A 666 -17.64 3.36 -23.20
C ALA A 666 -16.14 3.37 -23.55
N GLU A 667 -15.25 3.77 -22.62
CA GLU A 667 -13.80 3.68 -22.81
C GLU A 667 -13.34 2.22 -23.01
N LEU A 668 -13.89 1.28 -22.25
CA LEU A 668 -13.60 -0.15 -22.36
C LEU A 668 -14.11 -0.75 -23.69
N ASP A 669 -15.31 -0.36 -24.13
CA ASP A 669 -15.86 -0.79 -25.42
C ASP A 669 -15.04 -0.21 -26.59
N HIS A 670 -14.61 1.04 -26.48
CA HIS A 670 -13.71 1.66 -27.47
C HIS A 670 -12.34 0.97 -27.50
N TRP A 671 -11.78 0.66 -26.32
CA TRP A 671 -10.58 -0.16 -26.23
C TRP A 671 -10.79 -1.47 -26.98
N ARG A 672 -11.85 -2.23 -26.70
CA ARG A 672 -12.16 -3.50 -27.38
C ARG A 672 -12.28 -3.36 -28.90
N ALA A 673 -12.91 -2.30 -29.38
CA ALA A 673 -13.05 -2.00 -30.81
C ALA A 673 -11.71 -1.74 -31.50
N SER A 674 -10.68 -1.33 -30.75
CA SER A 674 -9.33 -1.12 -31.28
C SER A 674 -8.38 -2.32 -31.15
N ALA A 675 -8.91 -3.51 -30.79
CA ALA A 675 -8.12 -4.73 -30.67
C ALA A 675 -7.43 -5.10 -32.00
N PRO A 676 -6.17 -5.54 -31.96
CA PRO A 676 -5.50 -6.04 -33.16
C PRO A 676 -6.19 -7.32 -33.64
N HIS A 677 -6.20 -7.52 -34.97
CA HIS A 677 -6.77 -8.70 -35.62
C HIS A 677 -5.67 -9.48 -36.33
N TYR A 678 -5.64 -10.78 -36.10
CA TYR A 678 -4.66 -11.70 -36.68
C TYR A 678 -5.41 -12.80 -37.42
N GLU A 679 -5.14 -12.94 -38.72
CA GLU A 679 -5.77 -13.98 -39.57
C GLU A 679 -5.38 -15.40 -39.15
N GLN A 680 -4.15 -15.55 -38.64
CA GLN A 680 -3.64 -16.78 -38.06
C GLN A 680 -3.09 -16.46 -36.67
N HIS A 681 -3.58 -17.14 -35.64
CA HIS A 681 -3.11 -16.97 -34.26
C HIS A 681 -2.22 -18.15 -33.85
N THR A 682 -1.03 -17.84 -33.35
CA THR A 682 -0.04 -18.79 -32.84
C THR A 682 -0.12 -18.96 -31.33
N CYS A 683 -0.75 -18.01 -30.63
CA CYS A 683 -0.84 -17.98 -29.18
C CYS A 683 -2.18 -17.45 -28.67
N LEU A 684 -2.39 -17.56 -27.34
CA LEU A 684 -3.57 -17.04 -26.65
C LEU A 684 -3.80 -15.54 -26.93
N TYR A 685 -2.73 -14.76 -26.96
CA TYR A 685 -2.80 -13.31 -26.99
C TYR A 685 -3.17 -12.73 -28.36
N GLU A 686 -3.16 -13.56 -29.41
CA GLU A 686 -3.60 -13.21 -30.76
C GLU A 686 -5.07 -13.61 -30.99
N ASN A 687 -5.69 -14.30 -30.02
CA ASN A 687 -7.06 -14.79 -30.10
C ASN A 687 -8.08 -13.71 -29.72
N GLN A 688 -9.14 -13.55 -30.52
CA GLN A 688 -10.20 -12.55 -30.27
C GLN A 688 -10.99 -12.79 -28.98
N GLU A 689 -11.24 -14.05 -28.61
CA GLU A 689 -11.95 -14.39 -27.37
C GLU A 689 -11.15 -13.97 -26.13
N TRP A 690 -9.82 -13.89 -26.23
CA TRP A 690 -8.99 -13.39 -25.12
C TRP A 690 -9.23 -11.89 -24.87
N TYR A 691 -9.41 -11.09 -25.92
CA TYR A 691 -9.75 -9.66 -25.79
C TYR A 691 -11.16 -9.47 -25.25
N ASP A 692 -12.12 -10.29 -25.68
CA ASP A 692 -13.48 -10.31 -25.10
C ASP A 692 -13.42 -10.65 -23.60
N PHE A 693 -12.60 -11.62 -23.24
CA PHE A 693 -12.42 -12.03 -21.84
C PHE A 693 -11.85 -10.90 -21.00
N LEU A 694 -10.82 -10.20 -21.49
CA LEU A 694 -10.25 -9.04 -20.80
C LEU A 694 -11.25 -7.89 -20.64
N LEU A 695 -12.02 -7.60 -21.69
CA LEU A 695 -13.08 -6.58 -21.67
C LEU A 695 -14.07 -6.86 -20.54
N GLU A 696 -14.66 -8.06 -20.53
CA GLU A 696 -15.69 -8.44 -19.59
C GLU A 696 -15.14 -8.53 -18.16
N LYS A 697 -13.89 -8.94 -18.00
CA LYS A 697 -13.19 -8.93 -16.71
C LYS A 697 -13.02 -7.52 -16.15
N ASP A 698 -12.61 -6.54 -16.95
CA ASP A 698 -12.46 -5.15 -16.49
C ASP A 698 -13.81 -4.43 -16.32
N LYS A 699 -14.83 -4.76 -17.12
CA LYS A 699 -16.22 -4.34 -16.88
C LYS A 699 -16.73 -4.87 -15.54
N LEU A 700 -16.49 -6.15 -15.25
CA LEU A 700 -16.86 -6.76 -13.98
C LEU A 700 -16.19 -6.04 -12.80
N PHE A 701 -14.90 -5.71 -12.90
CA PHE A 701 -14.18 -4.94 -11.88
C PHE A 701 -14.81 -3.54 -11.66
N LEU A 702 -15.08 -2.81 -12.73
CA LEU A 702 -15.74 -1.49 -12.68
C LEU A 702 -17.13 -1.56 -12.04
N LEU A 703 -17.96 -2.49 -12.51
CA LEU A 703 -19.34 -2.64 -12.07
C LEU A 703 -19.41 -3.04 -10.60
N ARG A 704 -18.55 -3.95 -10.15
CA ARG A 704 -18.46 -4.32 -8.72
C ARG A 704 -18.13 -3.12 -7.84
N GLY A 705 -17.13 -2.32 -8.23
CA GLY A 705 -16.77 -1.11 -7.51
C GLY A 705 -17.89 -0.07 -7.48
N GLY A 706 -18.55 0.17 -8.62
CA GLY A 706 -19.68 1.11 -8.70
C GLY A 706 -20.90 0.65 -7.93
N VAL A 707 -21.25 -0.63 -8.01
CA VAL A 707 -22.36 -1.25 -7.27
C VAL A 707 -22.14 -1.14 -5.76
N ASN A 708 -20.92 -1.38 -5.27
CA ASN A 708 -20.56 -1.17 -3.87
C ASN A 708 -20.88 0.27 -3.41
N LEU A 709 -20.47 1.28 -4.19
CA LEU A 709 -20.78 2.68 -3.88
C LEU A 709 -22.29 2.98 -3.93
N LEU A 710 -23.01 2.41 -4.89
CA LEU A 710 -24.46 2.60 -5.02
C LEU A 710 -25.24 1.97 -3.87
N PHE A 711 -24.80 0.85 -3.31
CA PHE A 711 -25.41 0.26 -2.10
C PHE A 711 -25.24 1.13 -0.85
N LYS A 712 -24.17 1.93 -0.78
CA LYS A 712 -23.99 2.93 0.28
C LYS A 712 -24.88 4.17 0.09
N SER A 713 -25.56 4.32 -1.05
CA SER A 713 -26.43 5.45 -1.39
C SER A 713 -27.90 5.24 -0.98
N ARG A 714 -28.67 6.34 -0.81
CA ARG A 714 -30.09 6.28 -0.40
C ARG A 714 -31.04 5.59 -1.40
N ARG A 715 -30.69 5.52 -2.69
CA ARG A 715 -31.59 5.03 -3.75
C ARG A 715 -31.40 3.56 -4.10
N GLY A 716 -30.36 2.92 -3.56
CA GLY A 716 -29.98 1.55 -3.94
C GLY A 716 -29.51 1.46 -5.40
N VAL A 717 -29.42 0.24 -5.90
CA VAL A 717 -28.89 -0.08 -7.25
C VAL A 717 -30.05 -0.27 -8.21
N SER A 718 -29.98 0.31 -9.41
CA SER A 718 -31.01 0.07 -10.44
C SER A 718 -30.96 -1.36 -10.97
N GLN A 719 -32.12 -1.88 -11.36
CA GLN A 719 -32.23 -3.22 -11.94
C GLN A 719 -31.39 -3.37 -13.22
N ASP A 720 -31.24 -2.31 -14.02
CA ASP A 720 -30.44 -2.35 -15.24
C ASP A 720 -28.94 -2.51 -14.97
N ILE A 721 -28.42 -1.85 -13.92
CA ILE A 721 -27.03 -2.05 -13.48
C ILE A 721 -26.84 -3.46 -12.91
N MET A 722 -27.80 -3.97 -12.15
CA MET A 722 -27.77 -5.35 -11.64
C MET A 722 -27.76 -6.37 -12.79
N ARG A 723 -28.59 -6.18 -13.84
CA ARG A 723 -28.58 -7.01 -15.05
C ARG A 723 -27.25 -6.94 -15.78
N LEU A 724 -26.71 -5.74 -15.97
CA LEU A 724 -25.43 -5.55 -16.65
C LEU A 724 -24.29 -6.23 -15.88
N TRP A 725 -24.24 -6.04 -14.56
CA TRP A 725 -23.25 -6.68 -13.69
C TRP A 725 -23.33 -8.20 -13.74
N GLY A 726 -24.54 -8.76 -13.64
CA GLY A 726 -24.79 -10.19 -13.78
C GLY A 726 -24.36 -10.75 -15.14
N ARG A 727 -24.70 -10.05 -16.23
CA ARG A 727 -24.30 -10.44 -17.60
C ARG A 727 -22.79 -10.44 -17.80
N CYS A 728 -22.09 -9.40 -17.34
CA CYS A 728 -20.63 -9.37 -17.41
C CYS A 728 -20.01 -10.50 -16.60
N ALA A 729 -20.53 -10.79 -15.40
CA ALA A 729 -20.07 -11.90 -14.57
C ALA A 729 -20.26 -13.27 -15.26
N THR A 730 -21.43 -13.51 -15.85
CA THR A 730 -21.69 -14.71 -16.66
C THR A 730 -20.71 -14.81 -17.82
N ARG A 731 -20.49 -13.72 -18.55
CA ARG A 731 -19.62 -13.72 -19.72
C ARG A 731 -18.15 -13.99 -19.38
N VAL A 732 -17.66 -13.49 -18.23
CA VAL A 732 -16.32 -13.82 -17.71
C VAL A 732 -16.18 -15.33 -17.48
N VAL A 733 -17.17 -15.97 -16.86
CA VAL A 733 -17.16 -17.42 -16.61
C VAL A 733 -17.16 -18.21 -17.92
N GLU A 734 -18.06 -17.87 -18.85
CA GLU A 734 -18.19 -18.54 -20.15
C GLU A 734 -16.90 -18.46 -20.97
N LEU A 735 -16.35 -17.25 -21.13
CA LEU A 735 -15.16 -17.02 -21.94
C LEU A 735 -13.94 -17.71 -21.34
N TYR A 736 -13.75 -17.61 -20.01
CA TYR A 736 -12.65 -18.33 -19.37
C TYR A 736 -12.81 -19.84 -19.51
N ALA A 737 -14.01 -20.38 -19.30
CA ALA A 737 -14.26 -21.81 -19.41
C ALA A 737 -14.06 -22.32 -20.85
N SER A 738 -14.44 -21.54 -21.86
CA SER A 738 -14.18 -21.82 -23.28
C SER A 738 -12.67 -21.93 -23.54
N LEU A 739 -11.92 -20.87 -23.20
CA LEU A 739 -10.47 -20.81 -23.38
C LEU A 739 -9.75 -21.92 -22.60
N TYR A 740 -10.25 -22.27 -21.41
CA TYR A 740 -9.65 -23.29 -20.54
C TYR A 740 -9.88 -24.70 -21.09
N ARG A 741 -11.10 -25.01 -21.55
CA ARG A 741 -11.42 -26.29 -22.20
C ARG A 741 -10.68 -26.47 -23.53
N ALA A 742 -10.48 -25.39 -24.28
CA ALA A 742 -9.66 -25.39 -25.50
C ALA A 742 -8.16 -25.55 -25.22
N GLY A 743 -7.72 -25.54 -23.95
CA GLY A 743 -6.31 -25.64 -23.56
C GLY A 743 -5.48 -24.39 -23.93
N LEU A 744 -6.13 -23.28 -24.27
CA LEU A 744 -5.49 -22.03 -24.69
C LEU A 744 -5.06 -21.17 -23.50
N ILE A 745 -5.85 -21.15 -22.42
CA ILE A 745 -5.52 -20.47 -21.16
C ILE A 745 -5.24 -21.49 -20.06
N THR A 746 -4.34 -21.15 -19.14
CA THR A 746 -4.01 -21.96 -17.96
C THR A 746 -4.47 -21.27 -16.68
N TYR A 747 -4.41 -21.99 -15.56
CA TYR A 747 -4.84 -21.49 -14.26
C TYR A 747 -3.76 -20.68 -13.54
N THR A 748 -4.19 -19.64 -12.84
CA THR A 748 -3.38 -18.85 -11.91
C THR A 748 -4.22 -18.58 -10.67
N ARG A 749 -3.59 -18.18 -9.56
CA ARG A 749 -4.32 -17.77 -8.34
C ARG A 749 -5.29 -16.62 -8.60
N SER A 750 -4.89 -15.68 -9.44
CA SER A 750 -5.71 -14.52 -9.78
C SER A 750 -6.87 -14.86 -10.70
N TYR A 751 -6.71 -15.81 -11.62
CA TYR A 751 -7.84 -16.31 -12.41
C TYR A 751 -8.82 -17.11 -11.55
N PHE A 752 -8.34 -17.90 -10.58
CA PHE A 752 -9.21 -18.53 -9.59
C PHE A 752 -10.02 -17.49 -8.82
N GLN A 753 -9.39 -16.44 -8.30
CA GLN A 753 -10.09 -15.36 -7.60
C GLN A 753 -11.09 -14.62 -8.50
N MET A 754 -10.70 -14.30 -9.73
CA MET A 754 -11.58 -13.64 -10.68
C MET A 754 -12.82 -14.48 -10.99
N LEU A 755 -12.66 -15.79 -11.23
CA LEU A 755 -13.78 -16.71 -11.44
C LEU A 755 -14.69 -16.77 -10.22
N PHE A 756 -14.10 -16.84 -9.04
CA PHE A 756 -14.84 -16.81 -7.78
C PHE A 756 -15.66 -15.52 -7.64
N HIS A 757 -15.05 -14.35 -7.91
CA HIS A 757 -15.74 -13.06 -7.89
C HIS A 757 -16.87 -12.99 -8.92
N ALA A 758 -16.66 -13.56 -10.11
CA ALA A 758 -17.69 -13.64 -11.15
C ALA A 758 -18.87 -14.50 -10.69
N GLY A 759 -18.61 -15.73 -10.21
CA GLY A 759 -19.66 -16.60 -9.69
C GLY A 759 -20.39 -16.01 -8.47
N LEU A 760 -19.67 -15.35 -7.56
CA LEU A 760 -20.26 -14.66 -6.42
C LEU A 760 -21.16 -13.49 -6.85
N SER A 761 -20.77 -12.76 -7.89
CA SER A 761 -21.59 -11.69 -8.47
C SER A 761 -22.90 -12.23 -9.05
N VAL A 762 -22.86 -13.40 -9.71
CA VAL A 762 -24.05 -14.09 -10.22
C VAL A 762 -24.96 -14.52 -9.06
N ILE A 763 -24.39 -15.17 -8.03
CA ILE A 763 -25.11 -15.58 -6.81
C ILE A 763 -25.79 -14.38 -6.15
N PHE A 764 -25.08 -13.25 -6.02
CA PHE A 764 -25.63 -12.04 -5.42
C PHE A 764 -26.79 -11.46 -6.23
N CYS A 765 -26.65 -11.38 -7.56
CA CYS A 765 -27.73 -10.89 -8.43
C CYS A 765 -28.99 -11.74 -8.30
N VAL A 766 -28.85 -13.07 -8.35
CA VAL A 766 -29.97 -14.02 -8.21
C VAL A 766 -30.61 -13.92 -6.81
N SER A 767 -29.81 -13.82 -5.76
CA SER A 767 -30.30 -13.68 -4.37
C SER A 767 -31.03 -12.35 -4.16
N SER A 768 -30.56 -11.27 -4.78
CA SER A 768 -31.23 -9.97 -4.74
C SER A 768 -32.58 -9.98 -5.46
N GLU A 769 -32.71 -10.73 -6.56
CA GLU A 769 -33.97 -10.90 -7.29
C GLU A 769 -35.04 -11.61 -6.44
N ALA A 770 -34.65 -12.68 -5.75
CA ALA A 770 -35.55 -13.44 -4.87
C ALA A 770 -36.19 -12.56 -3.78
N LYS A 771 -35.45 -11.55 -3.29
CA LYS A 771 -35.92 -10.61 -2.26
C LYS A 771 -36.97 -9.62 -2.78
N THR A 772 -36.89 -9.21 -4.06
CA THR A 772 -37.71 -8.10 -4.56
C THR A 772 -39.08 -8.51 -5.12
N ARG A 773 -39.36 -9.81 -5.36
CA ARG A 773 -40.67 -10.36 -5.83
C ARG A 773 -41.38 -9.51 -6.91
N THR A 774 -40.64 -8.83 -7.77
CA THR A 774 -41.19 -8.04 -8.87
C THR A 774 -41.31 -8.94 -10.08
N GLY A 775 -42.50 -9.09 -10.67
CA GLY A 775 -42.76 -9.90 -11.87
C GLY A 775 -42.10 -9.37 -13.17
N ALA A 776 -40.86 -8.87 -13.10
CA ALA A 776 -40.12 -8.18 -14.16
C ALA A 776 -39.11 -9.09 -14.91
N GLY A 777 -39.26 -10.41 -14.80
CA GLY A 777 -38.37 -11.41 -15.41
C GLY A 777 -37.04 -11.61 -14.66
N ARG A 778 -36.35 -12.73 -14.93
CA ARG A 778 -35.07 -13.07 -14.28
C ARG A 778 -33.97 -12.06 -14.63
N LEU A 779 -33.22 -11.60 -13.63
CA LEU A 779 -32.02 -10.77 -13.77
C LEU A 779 -30.96 -11.49 -14.60
N ILE A 780 -30.81 -12.80 -14.36
CA ILE A 780 -29.88 -13.68 -15.08
C ILE A 780 -30.67 -14.95 -15.45
N PRO A 781 -31.18 -15.06 -16.69
CA PRO A 781 -32.05 -16.18 -17.08
C PRO A 781 -31.42 -17.58 -16.91
N ASN A 782 -30.14 -17.73 -17.27
CA ASN A 782 -29.40 -19.01 -17.29
C ASN A 782 -28.34 -19.10 -16.17
N PHE A 783 -28.63 -18.51 -15.01
CA PHE A 783 -27.67 -18.46 -13.89
C PHE A 783 -27.23 -19.86 -13.45
N ASP A 784 -28.08 -20.86 -13.65
CA ASP A 784 -27.89 -22.25 -13.27
C ASP A 784 -26.77 -22.92 -14.04
N ALA A 785 -26.80 -22.78 -15.37
CA ALA A 785 -25.74 -23.24 -16.24
C ALA A 785 -24.42 -22.50 -15.94
N THR A 786 -24.48 -21.18 -15.76
CA THR A 786 -23.31 -20.36 -15.43
C THR A 786 -22.63 -20.80 -14.13
N LEU A 787 -23.39 -20.96 -13.04
CA LEU A 787 -22.83 -21.33 -11.75
C LEU A 787 -22.29 -22.76 -11.74
N SER A 788 -22.91 -23.67 -12.48
CA SER A 788 -22.41 -25.04 -12.64
C SER A 788 -21.06 -25.04 -13.36
N VAL A 789 -20.96 -24.34 -14.50
CA VAL A 789 -19.68 -24.17 -15.22
C VAL A 789 -18.63 -23.50 -14.33
N CYS A 790 -19.00 -22.49 -13.56
CA CYS A 790 -18.08 -21.82 -12.64
C CYS A 790 -17.55 -22.78 -11.57
N GLY A 791 -18.45 -23.54 -10.93
CA GLY A 791 -18.09 -24.56 -9.92
C GLY A 791 -17.16 -25.62 -10.49
N ASP A 792 -17.50 -26.22 -11.63
CA ASP A 792 -16.70 -27.26 -12.28
C ASP A 792 -15.28 -26.78 -12.60
N VAL A 793 -15.14 -25.54 -13.07
CA VAL A 793 -13.82 -24.96 -13.38
C VAL A 793 -13.03 -24.66 -12.11
N LEU A 794 -13.67 -24.11 -11.07
CA LEU A 794 -13.01 -23.86 -9.78
C LEU A 794 -12.55 -25.15 -9.14
N ASP A 795 -13.36 -26.21 -9.19
CA ASP A 795 -13.02 -27.54 -8.69
C ASP A 795 -11.83 -28.12 -9.45
N ALA A 796 -11.86 -28.10 -10.79
CA ALA A 796 -10.76 -28.56 -11.64
C ALA A 796 -9.44 -27.81 -11.38
N ILE A 797 -9.51 -26.50 -11.13
CA ILE A 797 -8.32 -25.71 -10.73
C ILE A 797 -7.84 -26.11 -9.34
N SER A 798 -8.76 -26.31 -8.39
CA SER A 798 -8.43 -26.66 -6.99
C SER A 798 -7.77 -28.04 -6.84
N GLU A 799 -8.02 -28.97 -7.78
CA GLU A 799 -7.26 -30.23 -7.83
C GLU A 799 -5.78 -30.00 -8.13
N LYS A 800 -5.48 -28.99 -8.94
CA LYS A 800 -4.10 -28.62 -9.32
C LYS A 800 -3.48 -27.60 -8.36
N MET A 801 -4.30 -26.89 -7.60
CA MET A 801 -3.92 -25.96 -6.54
C MET A 801 -4.60 -26.36 -5.23
N PRO A 802 -4.03 -27.34 -4.49
CA PRO A 802 -4.67 -27.89 -3.28
C PRO A 802 -4.97 -26.83 -2.22
N ASP A 803 -4.21 -25.74 -2.21
CA ASP A 803 -4.38 -24.58 -1.34
C ASP A 803 -5.64 -23.75 -1.65
N ALA A 804 -6.23 -23.91 -2.85
CA ALA A 804 -7.47 -23.26 -3.26
C ALA A 804 -8.73 -24.06 -2.89
N ARG A 805 -8.58 -25.33 -2.50
CA ARG A 805 -9.70 -26.28 -2.31
C ARG A 805 -10.72 -25.80 -1.27
N GLY A 806 -10.27 -25.17 -0.19
CA GLY A 806 -11.18 -24.60 0.81
C GLY A 806 -12.15 -23.57 0.22
N TYR A 807 -11.67 -22.73 -0.71
CA TYR A 807 -12.51 -21.73 -1.38
C TYR A 807 -13.48 -22.36 -2.37
N ALA A 808 -13.07 -23.38 -3.12
CA ALA A 808 -13.95 -24.09 -4.04
C ALA A 808 -15.12 -24.76 -3.30
N VAL A 809 -14.86 -25.35 -2.13
CA VAL A 809 -15.89 -25.93 -1.26
C VAL A 809 -16.88 -24.87 -0.76
N VAL A 810 -16.41 -23.69 -0.36
CA VAL A 810 -17.27 -22.58 0.07
C VAL A 810 -18.14 -22.10 -1.10
N PHE A 811 -17.56 -21.99 -2.29
CA PHE A 811 -18.30 -21.63 -3.50
C PHE A 811 -19.42 -22.63 -3.80
N GLU A 812 -19.11 -23.92 -3.78
CA GLU A 812 -20.07 -25.00 -4.04
C GLU A 812 -21.22 -25.00 -3.02
N SER A 813 -20.93 -24.71 -1.74
CA SER A 813 -21.95 -24.55 -0.71
C SER A 813 -22.89 -23.36 -1.00
N MET A 814 -22.34 -22.21 -1.41
CA MET A 814 -23.14 -21.05 -1.81
C MET A 814 -24.02 -21.36 -3.02
N ARG A 815 -23.43 -22.03 -4.02
CA ARG A 815 -24.12 -22.42 -5.25
C ARG A 815 -25.34 -23.30 -4.98
N ARG A 816 -25.20 -24.37 -4.19
CA ARG A 816 -26.30 -25.31 -3.91
C ARG A 816 -27.49 -24.65 -3.23
N SER A 817 -27.24 -23.79 -2.23
CA SER A 817 -28.32 -23.07 -1.55
C SER A 817 -29.14 -22.19 -2.48
N VAL A 818 -28.50 -21.49 -3.41
CA VAL A 818 -29.23 -20.70 -4.41
C VAL A 818 -30.12 -21.60 -5.26
N PHE A 819 -29.65 -22.81 -5.61
CA PHE A 819 -30.44 -23.78 -6.36
C PHE A 819 -31.63 -24.34 -5.60
N ASP A 820 -31.42 -24.82 -4.38
CA ASP A 820 -32.47 -25.45 -3.57
C ASP A 820 -33.64 -24.48 -3.34
N ASN A 821 -33.32 -23.20 -3.13
CA ASN A 821 -34.30 -22.15 -2.85
C ASN A 821 -35.04 -21.62 -4.08
N PHE A 822 -34.41 -21.57 -5.26
CA PHE A 822 -35.10 -21.21 -6.50
C PHE A 822 -35.89 -22.38 -7.11
N SER A 823 -35.50 -23.62 -6.81
CA SER A 823 -36.23 -24.83 -7.23
C SER A 823 -37.49 -25.09 -6.39
N ALA A 824 -37.54 -24.56 -5.16
CA ALA A 824 -38.67 -24.69 -4.23
C ALA A 824 -39.81 -23.65 -4.43
N SER A 825 -39.70 -22.72 -5.39
CA SER A 825 -40.81 -21.82 -5.74
C SER A 825 -41.89 -22.60 -6.51
N PRO A 826 -43.15 -22.66 -6.03
CA PRO A 826 -44.18 -23.45 -6.69
C PRO A 826 -44.47 -22.88 -8.07
N ALA A 827 -44.54 -23.80 -9.04
CA ALA A 827 -45.09 -23.55 -10.36
C ALA A 827 -46.40 -22.76 -10.21
N THR A 828 -46.44 -21.58 -10.82
CA THR A 828 -47.66 -20.81 -10.99
C THR A 828 -48.71 -21.72 -11.62
N THR A 829 -49.79 -21.93 -10.87
CA THR A 829 -51.02 -22.58 -11.28
C THR A 829 -51.43 -22.13 -12.68
N GLY A 830 -51.62 -23.11 -13.57
CA GLY A 830 -52.04 -22.86 -14.93
C GLY A 830 -53.40 -22.19 -15.04
N HIS A 831 -53.55 -21.39 -16.07
CA HIS A 831 -54.82 -21.18 -16.76
C HIS A 831 -54.58 -21.08 -18.27
N PRO A 832 -55.60 -21.44 -19.07
CA PRO A 832 -55.42 -22.21 -20.30
C PRO A 832 -55.04 -21.37 -21.53
N THR A 833 -54.43 -22.08 -22.47
CA THR A 833 -54.13 -21.68 -23.84
C THR A 833 -55.32 -21.10 -24.63
N THR A 834 -55.07 -20.03 -25.37
CA THR A 834 -55.56 -19.80 -26.75
C THR A 834 -54.63 -18.84 -27.54
N PRO A 835 -54.64 -18.88 -28.89
CA PRO A 835 -53.44 -18.73 -29.73
C PRO A 835 -53.34 -17.41 -30.54
N HIS A 836 -52.18 -17.21 -31.19
CA HIS A 836 -51.77 -16.13 -32.13
C HIS A 836 -51.37 -14.81 -31.46
N GLU A 837 -50.26 -14.13 -31.80
CA GLU A 837 -49.68 -13.93 -33.13
C GLU A 837 -48.16 -13.64 -33.03
N ALA A 838 -47.40 -14.15 -34.00
CA ALA A 838 -45.97 -13.92 -34.14
C ALA A 838 -45.68 -12.54 -34.77
N CYS A 839 -44.58 -11.90 -34.34
CA CYS A 839 -43.79 -11.07 -35.24
C CYS A 839 -42.30 -11.25 -34.96
N THR A 840 -41.69 -11.99 -35.88
CA THR A 840 -40.28 -12.23 -36.13
C THR A 840 -39.48 -10.96 -36.43
N THR A 841 -38.25 -10.91 -35.93
CA THR A 841 -37.07 -10.70 -36.81
C THR A 841 -35.90 -11.51 -36.25
N SER A 842 -35.77 -12.73 -36.77
CA SER A 842 -34.54 -13.51 -36.83
C SER A 842 -33.67 -12.96 -37.96
N LEU A 843 -32.37 -12.78 -37.72
CA LEU A 843 -31.35 -12.89 -38.76
C LEU A 843 -30.47 -14.08 -38.39
N ALA A 844 -30.64 -15.12 -39.19
CA ALA A 844 -29.93 -16.38 -39.13
C ALA A 844 -28.48 -16.24 -39.61
N TYR A 845 -27.60 -17.06 -39.04
CA TYR A 845 -26.50 -17.65 -39.79
C TYR A 845 -26.66 -19.17 -39.77
N GLN A 846 -26.53 -19.76 -40.95
CA GLN A 846 -26.99 -21.10 -41.31
C GLN A 846 -26.06 -22.20 -40.79
N ASP A 847 -26.70 -23.21 -40.21
CA ASP A 847 -26.19 -24.57 -40.10
C ASP A 847 -25.96 -25.17 -41.49
N THR A 848 -24.78 -25.75 -41.70
CA THR A 848 -24.58 -26.81 -42.68
C THR A 848 -24.02 -28.03 -41.96
N SER A 849 -24.92 -28.84 -41.43
CA SER A 849 -24.63 -30.24 -41.09
C SER A 849 -25.03 -31.12 -42.28
N SER A 850 -24.10 -31.93 -42.79
CA SER A 850 -24.47 -33.21 -43.40
C SER A 850 -23.43 -34.31 -43.13
N VAL A 851 -23.80 -35.15 -42.17
CA VAL A 851 -23.74 -36.63 -42.17
C VAL A 851 -22.35 -37.28 -42.23
N TYR A 852 -21.91 -37.86 -41.09
CA TYR A 852 -21.65 -39.30 -40.98
C TYR A 852 -21.84 -39.77 -39.51
N GLN A 853 -22.92 -40.54 -39.34
CA GLN A 853 -23.23 -41.61 -38.38
C GLN A 853 -22.62 -41.64 -36.96
N GLU A 854 -23.54 -41.77 -36.01
CA GLU A 854 -23.36 -42.20 -34.62
C GLU A 854 -22.40 -43.40 -34.47
N GLN A 855 -21.39 -43.24 -33.62
CA GLN A 855 -20.98 -44.26 -32.66
C GLN A 855 -20.74 -43.60 -31.31
N HIS A 856 -21.59 -43.92 -30.34
CA HIS A 856 -21.31 -43.71 -28.93
C HIS A 856 -20.01 -44.44 -28.57
N HIS A 857 -18.88 -43.74 -28.54
CA HIS A 857 -17.67 -44.23 -27.92
C HIS A 857 -17.63 -43.81 -26.45
N VAL A 858 -18.03 -44.76 -25.62
CA VAL A 858 -17.61 -44.90 -24.23
C VAL A 858 -16.11 -44.62 -24.12
N MET A 859 -15.72 -43.78 -23.16
CA MET A 859 -14.33 -43.57 -22.75
C MET A 859 -13.61 -44.92 -22.62
N PRO A 860 -12.45 -45.15 -23.25
CA PRO A 860 -11.69 -46.36 -22.99
C PRO A 860 -11.11 -46.30 -21.58
N GLU A 861 -11.45 -47.31 -20.78
CA GLU A 861 -10.73 -47.68 -19.57
C GLU A 861 -9.23 -47.79 -19.91
N THR A 862 -8.42 -46.87 -19.38
CA THR A 862 -6.98 -47.02 -19.43
C THR A 862 -6.57 -48.04 -18.37
N THR A 863 -5.92 -49.07 -18.90
CA THR A 863 -5.41 -50.26 -18.24
C THR A 863 -4.50 -49.95 -17.05
N ASN A 864 -4.76 -50.70 -15.97
CA ASN A 864 -3.84 -50.95 -14.86
C ASN A 864 -2.41 -51.21 -15.38
N ASN A 865 -1.49 -50.31 -15.05
CA ASN A 865 -0.11 -50.71 -14.81
C ASN A 865 0.41 -49.94 -13.59
N GLN A 866 0.32 -50.62 -12.45
CA GLN A 866 0.87 -50.21 -11.17
C GLN A 866 2.40 -50.17 -11.25
N GLY A 867 2.96 -48.97 -11.28
CA GLY A 867 4.32 -48.70 -10.78
C GLY A 867 4.20 -48.04 -9.42
N LEU A 868 4.22 -48.84 -8.35
CA LEU A 868 4.25 -48.36 -6.97
C LEU A 868 5.46 -47.46 -6.72
N TYR A 869 5.23 -46.17 -6.55
CA TYR A 869 6.01 -45.33 -5.63
C TYR A 869 5.04 -44.64 -4.69
N THR A 870 4.62 -45.39 -3.67
CA THR A 870 3.94 -44.87 -2.50
C THR A 870 4.95 -44.10 -1.66
N ALA A 871 4.81 -42.77 -1.62
CA ALA A 871 5.38 -42.00 -0.51
C ALA A 871 4.71 -42.49 0.79
N PRO A 872 5.47 -42.86 1.84
CA PRO A 872 4.85 -43.27 3.10
C PRO A 872 4.19 -42.04 3.75
N GLY A 873 2.86 -42.02 3.80
CA GLY A 873 2.09 -41.02 4.57
C GLY A 873 1.06 -40.18 3.81
N ALA A 874 0.81 -40.40 2.52
CA ALA A 874 -0.28 -39.72 1.82
C ALA A 874 -1.62 -40.39 2.12
N VAL A 875 -2.34 -39.88 3.13
CA VAL A 875 -3.75 -40.19 3.35
C VAL A 875 -4.53 -39.76 2.10
N GLN A 876 -5.21 -40.69 1.42
CA GLN A 876 -6.16 -40.36 0.36
C GLN A 876 -7.22 -39.41 0.92
N ALA A 877 -7.27 -38.19 0.42
CA ALA A 877 -8.34 -37.24 0.77
C ALA A 877 -9.67 -37.78 0.22
N PRO A 878 -10.75 -37.84 1.04
CA PRO A 878 -12.03 -38.40 0.62
C PRO A 878 -12.70 -37.54 -0.46
N THR A 879 -13.55 -38.14 -1.28
CA THR A 879 -14.36 -37.48 -2.32
C THR A 879 -15.54 -36.74 -1.67
N TYR A 880 -15.48 -35.40 -1.63
CA TYR A 880 -16.36 -34.54 -0.82
C TYR A 880 -17.76 -34.26 -1.41
N SER A 881 -18.09 -34.77 -2.60
CA SER A 881 -19.38 -34.49 -3.27
C SER A 881 -20.61 -35.01 -2.50
N GLN A 882 -20.43 -35.97 -1.59
CA GLN A 882 -21.50 -36.64 -0.83
C GLN A 882 -21.76 -36.08 0.59
N TRP A 883 -21.11 -34.97 1.02
CA TRP A 883 -20.90 -34.69 2.45
C TRP A 883 -21.43 -33.36 3.03
N MET A 884 -22.49 -32.72 2.51
CA MET A 884 -22.97 -31.44 3.09
C MET A 884 -24.50 -31.21 3.02
N PRO A 885 -25.18 -30.85 4.14
CA PRO A 885 -26.57 -30.37 4.16
C PRO A 885 -26.70 -28.83 4.12
N GLU A 886 -27.93 -28.38 3.81
CA GLU A 886 -28.37 -27.03 3.40
C GLU A 886 -27.90 -25.87 4.29
N VAL A 887 -27.32 -24.85 3.64
CA VAL A 887 -27.14 -23.49 4.16
C VAL A 887 -28.19 -22.59 3.51
N ASP A 888 -28.81 -21.65 4.23
CA ASP A 888 -29.70 -20.65 3.63
C ASP A 888 -28.90 -19.37 3.30
N TRP A 889 -28.34 -19.33 2.09
CA TRP A 889 -27.59 -18.21 1.53
C TRP A 889 -28.52 -17.19 0.84
N ILE A 890 -29.85 -17.35 0.89
CA ILE A 890 -30.83 -16.40 0.30
C ILE A 890 -30.60 -14.98 0.84
N ASN A 891 -30.17 -14.86 2.09
CA ASN A 891 -29.97 -13.59 2.77
C ASN A 891 -28.58 -12.98 2.62
N MET A 892 -27.75 -13.44 1.65
CA MET A 892 -26.45 -12.81 1.39
C MET A 892 -26.64 -11.30 1.16
N ASP A 893 -26.09 -10.51 2.08
CA ASP A 893 -26.05 -9.06 1.98
C ASP A 893 -24.70 -8.60 1.43
N VAL A 894 -24.60 -7.30 1.16
CA VAL A 894 -23.41 -6.70 0.56
C VAL A 894 -22.19 -6.88 1.47
N SER A 895 -22.37 -6.80 2.79
CA SER A 895 -21.29 -6.95 3.77
C SER A 895 -20.78 -8.39 3.82
N ALA A 896 -21.67 -9.38 3.68
CA ALA A 896 -21.33 -10.79 3.60
C ALA A 896 -20.50 -11.08 2.35
N MET A 897 -20.96 -10.60 1.20
CA MET A 897 -20.27 -10.73 -0.09
C MET A 897 -18.83 -10.16 -0.01
N GLN A 898 -18.69 -8.92 0.46
CA GLN A 898 -17.41 -8.25 0.68
C GLN A 898 -16.48 -9.00 1.64
N GLY A 899 -17.09 -9.63 2.66
CA GLY A 899 -16.43 -10.56 3.56
C GLY A 899 -15.69 -11.68 2.81
N VAL A 900 -16.38 -12.40 1.94
CA VAL A 900 -15.73 -13.50 1.17
C VAL A 900 -14.60 -12.98 0.29
N GLU A 901 -14.81 -11.83 -0.33
CA GLU A 901 -13.94 -11.26 -1.36
C GLU A 901 -12.59 -10.82 -0.81
N ALA A 902 -12.59 -10.20 0.37
CA ALA A 902 -11.39 -9.73 1.02
C ALA A 902 -10.49 -10.89 1.50
N GLY A 903 -11.08 -11.96 2.05
CA GLY A 903 -10.31 -13.16 2.47
C GLY A 903 -9.62 -13.84 1.28
N LEU A 904 -10.31 -13.92 0.14
CA LEU A 904 -9.76 -14.49 -1.08
C LEU A 904 -8.64 -13.63 -1.70
N SER A 905 -8.66 -12.32 -1.50
CA SER A 905 -7.66 -11.41 -2.07
C SER A 905 -6.27 -11.60 -1.44
N GLU A 906 -6.20 -11.89 -0.14
CA GLU A 906 -4.93 -12.18 0.55
C GLU A 906 -4.31 -13.53 0.13
N TYR A 907 -5.16 -14.52 -0.16
CA TYR A 907 -4.75 -15.85 -0.64
C TYR A 907 -3.95 -15.81 -1.95
N VAL A 908 -4.28 -14.87 -2.84
CA VAL A 908 -3.86 -14.93 -4.24
C VAL A 908 -2.37 -14.64 -4.43
N TRP A 909 -1.71 -13.96 -3.49
CA TRP A 909 -0.35 -13.44 -3.71
C TRP A 909 0.63 -13.59 -2.55
N GLY A 910 0.41 -14.57 -1.66
CA GLY A 910 1.46 -15.06 -0.76
C GLY A 910 1.87 -14.13 0.38
N ASP A 911 1.03 -13.18 0.78
CA ASP A 911 1.17 -12.50 2.09
C ASP A 911 0.56 -13.39 3.19
N LEU A 912 1.03 -14.64 3.26
CA LEU A 912 0.83 -15.48 4.44
C LEU A 912 1.75 -14.91 5.52
N ASN A 913 1.34 -13.80 6.12
CA ASN A 913 1.88 -13.40 7.39
C ASN A 913 1.46 -14.50 8.38
N ILE A 914 2.35 -15.47 8.61
CA ILE A 914 2.12 -16.71 9.37
C ILE A 914 1.53 -16.44 10.77
N ASN A 915 1.67 -15.21 11.29
CA ASN A 915 1.17 -14.79 12.60
C ASN A 915 -0.20 -14.09 12.59
N ALA A 916 -0.80 -13.82 11.41
CA ALA A 916 -2.09 -13.14 11.28
C ALA A 916 -3.05 -13.82 10.31
N ASP A 917 -2.82 -15.11 10.05
CA ASP A 917 -3.56 -15.90 9.08
C ASP A 917 -5.07 -15.95 9.38
N MET A 918 -5.89 -15.73 8.36
CA MET A 918 -7.34 -15.99 8.39
C MET A 918 -7.60 -17.42 8.88
N TRP A 919 -6.77 -18.38 8.47
CA TRP A 919 -6.88 -19.77 8.88
C TRP A 919 -6.51 -20.01 10.34
N ASN A 920 -5.47 -19.33 10.88
CA ASN A 920 -5.19 -19.39 12.32
C ASN A 920 -6.34 -18.80 13.15
N ARG A 921 -7.05 -17.80 12.62
CA ARG A 921 -8.22 -17.21 13.29
C ARG A 921 -9.46 -18.10 13.17
N ILE A 922 -9.64 -18.79 12.04
CA ILE A 922 -10.68 -19.82 11.85
C ILE A 922 -10.40 -21.01 12.76
N GLU A 923 -9.16 -21.49 12.82
CA GLU A 923 -8.69 -22.54 13.72
C GLU A 923 -8.91 -22.16 15.18
N HIS A 924 -8.51 -20.95 15.61
CA HIS A 924 -8.78 -20.47 16.97
C HIS A 924 -10.28 -20.35 17.29
N MET A 925 -11.11 -19.94 16.32
CA MET A 925 -12.57 -19.91 16.50
C MET A 925 -13.19 -21.32 16.54
N ILE A 926 -12.58 -22.30 15.85
CA ILE A 926 -13.00 -23.71 15.88
C ILE A 926 -12.58 -24.34 17.23
N ASP A 927 -11.35 -24.10 17.68
CA ASP A 927 -10.81 -24.57 18.96
C ASP A 927 -11.59 -23.99 20.16
N GLU A 928 -11.87 -22.68 20.17
CA GLU A 928 -12.73 -22.03 21.18
C GLU A 928 -14.16 -22.62 21.20
N THR A 929 -14.61 -23.29 20.13
CA THR A 929 -15.93 -23.95 20.10
C THR A 929 -15.87 -25.41 20.56
N ILE A 930 -14.75 -26.11 20.37
CA ILE A 930 -14.59 -27.50 20.81
C ILE A 930 -14.42 -27.57 22.33
N GLU A 931 -13.86 -26.53 22.97
CA GLU A 931 -13.76 -26.46 24.43
C GLU A 931 -15.09 -26.11 25.14
N ASP A 932 -16.07 -25.55 24.42
CA ASP A 932 -17.39 -25.13 24.94
C ASP A 932 -18.52 -26.18 24.74
N ALA A 933 -18.24 -27.35 24.13
CA ALA A 933 -19.18 -28.45 23.91
C ALA A 933 -18.76 -29.71 24.67
#